data_AF-A0A269XVI1-F1
#
_entry.id   AF-A0A269XVI1-F1
#
_cell.length_a   1.000
_cell.length_b   1.000
_cell.length_c   1.000
_cell.angle_alpha   90.00
_cell.angle_beta   90.00
_cell.angle_gamma   90.00
#
_symmetry.space_group_name_H-M   'P 1'
#
loop_
_entity.id
_entity.type
_entity.pdbx_description
1 polymer ?
#
loop_
_entity_poly.entity_id
_entity_poly.type
_entity_poly.pdbx_seq_one_letter_code
_entity_poly.pdbx_strand_id
1 'polypeptide(L)'
;MNSPQLVPRTKLGAPLNDLFGIFFEDINHAADGGLYAEMVQNRSFEFAPIDNETYQPTTAWKLSDPASLKVTDKDSLNIKNRHYLEVNAQQDVDITNLGFNRGMYIEAGKRYHFSFFVKTLNGRKNVNVHLTDKVGNDVAVPTVISVESHQWLKYTADLDGNQTTTEGRLTLKFEQGTHLLVDMISLFPDDTFNHRPNYVRKDLGETLKALHPKFLRFPGGCLVHDGQLDPDDRGSMYRWKNSIGPVEQRPARRNNWGYNQTLGLGYFEYFELSEDIGAKPLPVLPGGYDPHHDREAPIDQLGEWIDDALDLIEFANGSTATKWGKIRANLGHPKPFNLEYLAIGNEEVGQAFFDRYPYFHKAIKAKYPEIKLINTAGPFAAGKEFDRGWKSAQDNHSDLVDEHYYMDPEWFLANQHRYDSYDPNGPKAFLGEYASKANQWYNAVVEASYMIGLERNADKVGLACYAPLFCNVDYENWGTDLIYFDQKEVSPTVNYFVQQLFMKYQGTDNVYYQLKDLPKAKVVDDQPIVGKFFIQGDKARAKFENIVLDDGHQKQKFGSQTVDHEEKIELGSTDATDYTITFDVTKTDQDSKGTHFCFGQQESDKWFVWILGGWANTDSMVRVHHGKADSDWTQTTWSMAKGRTYHCKLVVDDRRVQTFIDGQLFNDVVIASTVIEPVYTNMTYDRNTKQYYFKVVNVTKQPRAITVDSDQFSNGSVYQLSGHPDAENKLGTNNQITTNRQPFNGQKLTLPPYSVTVLISPHRLDQTK
;
A
#
# COMPACT_ATOMS: atom_id res chain seq x y z
N MET A 1 -6.89 24.09 37.95
CA MET A 1 -5.64 23.73 37.25
C MET A 1 -5.39 24.79 36.19
N ASN A 2 -4.16 25.28 36.07
CA ASN A 2 -3.80 26.22 35.01
C ASN A 2 -4.00 25.55 33.63
N SER A 3 -4.37 26.33 32.62
CA SER A 3 -4.46 25.81 31.25
C SER A 3 -3.04 25.68 30.68
N PRO A 4 -2.70 24.59 29.95
CA PRO A 4 -1.40 24.42 29.34
C PRO A 4 -0.99 25.64 28.51
N GLN A 5 0.26 26.06 28.60
CA GLN A 5 0.74 27.29 27.95
C GLN A 5 1.83 26.98 26.92
N LEU A 6 1.58 27.33 25.66
CA LEU A 6 2.56 27.28 24.58
C LEU A 6 3.50 28.49 24.65
N VAL A 7 4.79 28.20 24.74
CA VAL A 7 5.87 29.18 24.64
C VAL A 7 6.77 28.77 23.46
N PRO A 8 6.55 29.34 22.26
CA PRO A 8 7.39 29.08 21.11
C PRO A 8 8.83 29.55 21.36
N ARG A 9 9.81 28.82 20.82
CA ARG A 9 11.17 29.34 20.63
C ARG A 9 11.36 29.60 19.13
N THR A 10 12.30 30.46 18.78
CA THR A 10 12.65 30.75 17.37
C THR A 10 13.79 29.89 16.84
N LYS A 11 14.31 28.98 17.67
CA LYS A 11 15.40 28.07 17.29
C LYS A 11 14.84 26.95 16.42
N LEU A 12 15.40 26.78 15.22
CA LEU A 12 15.10 25.67 14.33
C LEU A 12 15.81 24.39 14.82
N GLY A 13 15.13 23.26 14.65
CA GLY A 13 15.58 21.90 14.91
C GLY A 13 15.89 21.16 13.61
N ALA A 14 15.65 19.84 13.60
CA ALA A 14 15.92 18.99 12.45
C ALA A 14 15.06 19.36 11.22
N PRO A 15 15.62 19.30 9.99
CA PRO A 15 14.86 19.51 8.77
C PRO A 15 13.95 18.30 8.48
N LEU A 16 12.69 18.57 8.09
CA LEU A 16 11.70 17.54 7.78
C LEU A 16 11.86 16.98 6.35
N ASN A 17 12.48 17.73 5.44
CA ASN A 17 12.69 17.34 4.05
C ASN A 17 11.40 16.80 3.38
N ASP A 18 11.41 15.54 2.96
CA ASP A 18 10.36 14.89 2.16
C ASP A 18 9.45 13.99 3.02
N LEU A 19 9.32 14.25 4.33
CA LEU A 19 8.74 13.32 5.30
C LEU A 19 7.43 12.63 4.88
N PHE A 20 6.40 13.34 4.42
CA PHE A 20 5.11 12.70 4.09
C PHE A 20 4.87 12.58 2.58
N GLY A 21 4.63 11.34 2.13
CA GLY A 21 4.33 11.01 0.74
C GLY A 21 3.23 9.97 0.61
N ILE A 22 3.10 9.39 -0.58
CA ILE A 22 2.11 8.35 -0.88
C ILE A 22 2.77 7.08 -1.40
N PHE A 23 2.15 5.95 -1.11
CA PHE A 23 2.51 4.63 -1.59
C PHE A 23 1.55 4.21 -2.71
N PHE A 24 2.05 3.53 -3.74
CA PHE A 24 1.21 2.95 -4.78
C PHE A 24 1.69 1.53 -5.10
N GLU A 25 0.77 0.58 -4.99
CA GLU A 25 0.82 -0.73 -5.63
C GLU A 25 -0.51 -1.03 -6.32
N ASP A 26 -0.47 -1.91 -7.32
CA ASP A 26 -1.66 -2.37 -8.02
C ASP A 26 -2.35 -3.48 -7.21
N ILE A 27 -3.01 -3.11 -6.11
CA ILE A 27 -3.91 -3.92 -5.28
C ILE A 27 -5.35 -3.39 -5.43
N ASN A 28 -6.39 -4.19 -5.20
CA ASN A 28 -7.79 -3.72 -5.23
C ASN A 28 -8.21 -3.04 -6.56
N HIS A 29 -7.66 -3.48 -7.70
CA HIS A 29 -7.77 -2.81 -9.01
C HIS A 29 -7.32 -1.33 -8.98
N ALA A 30 -6.24 -1.02 -8.26
CA ALA A 30 -5.72 0.35 -8.11
C ALA A 30 -5.08 0.91 -9.39
N ALA A 31 -4.46 0.10 -10.24
CA ALA A 31 -3.98 0.52 -11.57
C ALA A 31 -5.00 0.14 -12.64
N ASP A 32 -5.04 -1.13 -13.06
CA ASP A 32 -5.96 -1.63 -14.09
C ASP A 32 -7.39 -1.69 -13.53
N GLY A 33 -8.29 -0.88 -14.10
CA GLY A 33 -9.65 -0.66 -13.58
C GLY A 33 -9.76 0.46 -12.54
N GLY A 34 -8.65 1.17 -12.29
CA GLY A 34 -8.56 2.27 -11.33
C GLY A 34 -7.81 3.48 -11.89
N LEU A 35 -6.61 3.72 -11.36
CA LEU A 35 -5.80 4.89 -11.68
C LEU A 35 -5.44 4.96 -13.17
N TYR A 36 -5.25 3.82 -13.84
CA TYR A 36 -5.05 3.77 -15.30
C TYR A 36 -6.41 3.89 -16.02
N ALA A 37 -6.58 4.89 -16.88
CA ALA A 37 -7.88 5.25 -17.46
C ALA A 37 -8.38 4.32 -18.59
N GLU A 38 -7.72 3.18 -18.83
CA GLU A 38 -8.20 2.18 -19.78
C GLU A 38 -9.55 1.63 -19.32
N MET A 39 -10.52 1.63 -20.22
CA MET A 39 -11.89 1.20 -19.91
C MET A 39 -12.14 -0.25 -20.31
N VAL A 40 -11.32 -0.80 -21.22
CA VAL A 40 -11.44 -2.18 -21.73
C VAL A 40 -10.66 -3.15 -20.85
N GLN A 41 -11.36 -4.04 -20.16
CA GLN A 41 -10.73 -5.14 -19.43
C GLN A 41 -10.33 -6.26 -20.40
N ASN A 42 -9.17 -6.89 -20.19
CA ASN A 42 -8.67 -7.98 -21.05
C ASN A 42 -8.60 -7.57 -22.54
N ARG A 43 -8.03 -6.37 -22.80
CA ARG A 43 -7.96 -5.74 -24.13
C ARG A 43 -7.24 -6.55 -25.23
N SER A 44 -6.47 -7.57 -24.85
CA SER A 44 -5.66 -8.40 -25.77
C SER A 44 -5.89 -9.89 -25.59
N PHE A 45 -6.97 -10.28 -24.91
CA PHE A 45 -7.32 -11.70 -24.72
C PHE A 45 -6.24 -12.53 -23.99
N GLU A 46 -5.41 -11.89 -23.17
CA GLU A 46 -4.27 -12.51 -22.49
C GLU A 46 -4.62 -13.10 -21.12
N PHE A 47 -5.85 -12.91 -20.63
CA PHE A 47 -6.24 -13.41 -19.31
C PHE A 47 -6.16 -14.94 -19.27
N ALA A 48 -5.54 -15.47 -18.22
CA ALA A 48 -5.26 -16.90 -18.08
C ALA A 48 -5.42 -17.40 -16.63
N PRO A 49 -5.58 -18.73 -16.42
CA PRO A 49 -5.73 -19.30 -15.08
C PRO A 49 -4.62 -18.98 -14.07
N ILE A 50 -3.42 -18.62 -14.56
CA ILE A 50 -2.30 -18.18 -13.72
C ILE A 50 -2.54 -16.81 -13.07
N ASP A 51 -3.37 -15.95 -13.69
CA ASP A 51 -3.75 -14.65 -13.13
C ASP A 51 -4.86 -14.83 -12.07
N ASN A 52 -5.82 -15.71 -12.37
CA ASN A 52 -6.94 -16.09 -11.52
C ASN A 52 -7.52 -17.40 -12.05
N GLU A 53 -7.82 -18.37 -11.18
CA GLU A 53 -8.26 -19.72 -11.59
C GLU A 53 -9.47 -19.73 -12.54
N THR A 54 -10.33 -18.71 -12.47
CA THR A 54 -11.54 -18.59 -13.29
C THR A 54 -11.31 -17.87 -14.63
N TYR A 55 -10.12 -17.31 -14.84
CA TYR A 55 -9.82 -16.53 -16.02
C TYR A 55 -9.52 -17.41 -17.23
N GLN A 56 -10.05 -16.98 -18.37
CA GLN A 56 -9.83 -17.55 -19.69
C GLN A 56 -9.61 -16.41 -20.70
N PRO A 57 -9.11 -16.68 -21.90
CA PRO A 57 -8.80 -15.63 -22.87
C PRO A 57 -9.98 -14.71 -23.23
N THR A 58 -11.22 -15.20 -23.05
CA THR A 58 -12.46 -14.44 -23.28
C THR A 58 -13.06 -13.82 -22.01
N THR A 59 -12.39 -13.87 -20.86
CA THR A 59 -12.84 -13.19 -19.64
C THR A 59 -13.08 -11.70 -19.93
N ALA A 60 -14.14 -11.13 -19.38
CA ALA A 60 -14.67 -9.79 -19.67
C ALA A 60 -15.24 -9.57 -21.09
N TRP A 61 -15.24 -10.59 -21.96
CA TRP A 61 -15.83 -10.52 -23.30
C TRP A 61 -17.04 -11.46 -23.43
N LYS A 62 -18.14 -10.94 -23.99
CA LYS A 62 -19.25 -11.75 -24.51
C LYS A 62 -19.08 -11.90 -26.02
N LEU A 63 -19.15 -13.14 -26.51
CA LEU A 63 -19.09 -13.47 -27.94
C LEU A 63 -20.48 -13.95 -28.38
N SER A 64 -21.04 -13.39 -29.45
CA SER A 64 -22.39 -13.77 -29.89
C SER A 64 -22.44 -15.14 -30.59
N ASP A 65 -21.33 -15.55 -31.22
CA ASP A 65 -21.17 -16.87 -31.83
C ASP A 65 -19.72 -17.41 -31.65
N PRO A 66 -19.49 -18.34 -30.71
CA PRO A 66 -18.18 -18.99 -30.51
C PRO A 66 -17.68 -19.83 -31.71
N ALA A 67 -18.53 -20.16 -32.68
CA ALA A 67 -18.09 -20.86 -33.89
C ALA A 67 -17.36 -19.92 -34.86
N SER A 68 -17.83 -18.67 -34.97
CA SER A 68 -17.25 -17.61 -35.81
C SER A 68 -16.19 -16.76 -35.09
N LEU A 69 -16.19 -16.75 -33.75
CA LEU A 69 -15.33 -15.89 -32.92
C LEU A 69 -14.43 -16.73 -32.04
N LYS A 70 -13.11 -16.74 -32.31
CA LYS A 70 -12.16 -17.60 -31.60
C LYS A 70 -10.90 -16.86 -31.21
N VAL A 71 -10.48 -17.01 -29.97
CA VAL A 71 -9.14 -16.55 -29.56
C VAL A 71 -8.11 -17.59 -29.99
N THR A 72 -7.04 -17.14 -30.64
CA THR A 72 -5.92 -17.97 -31.11
C THR A 72 -4.61 -17.18 -31.04
N ASP A 73 -3.49 -17.82 -31.39
CA ASP A 73 -2.13 -17.37 -31.06
C ASP A 73 -1.10 -17.62 -32.18
N LYS A 74 -1.56 -17.90 -33.41
CA LYS A 74 -0.68 -18.33 -34.52
C LYS A 74 -0.07 -17.19 -35.34
N ASP A 75 -0.76 -16.06 -35.41
CA ASP A 75 -0.42 -14.89 -36.23
C ASP A 75 -0.49 -13.61 -35.40
N SER A 76 0.10 -13.68 -34.21
CA SER A 76 0.02 -12.66 -33.16
C SER A 76 0.53 -11.30 -33.61
N LEU A 77 -0.02 -10.23 -33.01
CA LEU A 77 0.47 -8.87 -33.20
C LEU A 77 1.94 -8.74 -32.81
N ASN A 78 2.34 -9.41 -31.73
CA ASN A 78 3.72 -9.49 -31.27
C ASN A 78 3.98 -10.77 -30.46
N ILE A 79 5.21 -10.95 -29.99
CA ILE A 79 5.63 -12.17 -29.27
C ILE A 79 5.40 -12.11 -27.75
N LYS A 80 5.15 -10.91 -27.20
CA LYS A 80 4.96 -10.66 -25.76
C LYS A 80 3.52 -10.90 -25.35
N ASN A 81 2.57 -10.51 -26.20
CA ASN A 81 1.14 -10.83 -26.11
C ASN A 81 0.77 -11.59 -27.38
N ARG A 82 0.48 -12.88 -27.24
CA ARG A 82 0.31 -13.81 -28.37
C ARG A 82 -1.14 -13.98 -28.77
N HIS A 83 -2.10 -13.78 -27.86
CA HIS A 83 -3.50 -14.02 -28.13
C HIS A 83 -4.12 -12.87 -28.94
N TYR A 84 -5.05 -13.22 -29.81
CA TYR A 84 -5.90 -12.28 -30.54
C TYR A 84 -7.21 -12.97 -30.91
N LEU A 85 -8.22 -12.18 -31.26
CA LEU A 85 -9.50 -12.71 -31.75
C LEU A 85 -9.47 -12.89 -33.27
N GLU A 86 -9.66 -14.11 -33.75
CA GLU A 86 -10.04 -14.39 -35.13
C GLU A 86 -11.57 -14.25 -35.26
N VAL A 87 -11.98 -13.40 -36.19
CA VAL A 87 -13.37 -13.24 -36.62
C VAL A 87 -13.52 -13.88 -37.99
N ASN A 88 -14.29 -14.96 -38.08
CA ASN A 88 -14.66 -15.64 -39.32
C ASN A 88 -16.19 -15.77 -39.41
N ALA A 89 -16.83 -14.63 -39.66
CA ALA A 89 -18.27 -14.43 -39.55
C ALA A 89 -19.06 -15.18 -40.64
N GLN A 90 -19.74 -16.27 -40.26
CA GLN A 90 -20.66 -16.99 -41.16
C GLN A 90 -22.05 -16.36 -41.23
N GLN A 91 -22.35 -15.49 -40.27
CA GLN A 91 -23.53 -14.65 -40.11
C GLN A 91 -23.08 -13.34 -39.46
N ASP A 92 -23.98 -12.39 -39.24
CA ASP A 92 -23.66 -11.20 -38.45
C ASP A 92 -23.32 -11.62 -37.01
N VAL A 93 -22.18 -11.15 -36.51
CA VAL A 93 -21.66 -11.49 -35.18
C VAL A 93 -21.15 -10.25 -34.46
N ASP A 94 -21.04 -10.33 -33.14
CA ASP A 94 -20.56 -9.25 -32.31
C ASP A 94 -19.76 -9.77 -31.12
N ILE A 95 -18.89 -8.90 -30.63
CA ILE A 95 -18.22 -9.05 -29.34
C ILE A 95 -18.54 -7.86 -28.47
N THR A 96 -18.72 -8.08 -27.18
CA THR A 96 -19.01 -7.03 -26.21
C THR A 96 -18.08 -7.13 -25.01
N ASN A 97 -17.26 -6.11 -24.78
CA ASN A 97 -16.49 -5.97 -23.55
C ASN A 97 -17.39 -5.46 -22.42
N LEU A 98 -17.27 -6.08 -21.26
CA LEU A 98 -18.07 -5.75 -20.09
C LEU A 98 -17.52 -4.55 -19.32
N GLY A 99 -16.30 -4.10 -19.59
CA GLY A 99 -15.56 -3.15 -18.76
C GLY A 99 -15.10 -3.81 -17.46
N PHE A 100 -14.47 -3.02 -16.59
CA PHE A 100 -14.07 -3.47 -15.26
C PHE A 100 -15.27 -3.48 -14.30
N ASN A 101 -15.37 -4.52 -13.48
CA ASN A 101 -16.39 -4.67 -12.44
C ASN A 101 -17.83 -4.56 -12.99
N ARG A 102 -18.56 -3.48 -12.68
CA ARG A 102 -19.94 -3.26 -13.16
C ARG A 102 -20.02 -2.74 -14.59
N GLY A 103 -18.98 -2.09 -15.11
CA GLY A 103 -19.00 -1.51 -16.44
C GLY A 103 -18.04 -0.37 -16.71
N MET A 104 -18.32 0.33 -17.80
CA MET A 104 -17.63 1.55 -18.19
C MET A 104 -18.49 2.77 -17.79
N TYR A 105 -17.88 3.81 -17.23
CA TYR A 105 -18.57 5.10 -17.04
C TYR A 105 -18.54 5.91 -18.34
N ILE A 106 -19.69 5.95 -19.02
CA ILE A 106 -19.91 6.78 -20.20
C ILE A 106 -20.73 8.00 -19.76
N GLU A 107 -20.33 9.20 -20.14
CA GLU A 107 -20.96 10.46 -19.77
C GLU A 107 -21.43 11.20 -21.04
N ALA A 108 -22.68 11.69 -20.99
CA ALA A 108 -23.24 12.48 -22.06
C ALA A 108 -22.42 13.76 -22.32
N GLY A 109 -22.10 14.03 -23.58
CA GLY A 109 -21.31 15.17 -24.02
C GLY A 109 -19.79 14.98 -23.89
N LYS A 110 -19.31 13.81 -23.44
CA LYS A 110 -17.88 13.50 -23.37
C LYS A 110 -17.43 12.67 -24.57
N ARG A 111 -16.13 12.78 -24.88
CA ARG A 111 -15.48 12.05 -25.97
C ARG A 111 -14.63 10.91 -25.43
N TYR A 112 -14.57 9.83 -26.20
CA TYR A 112 -13.75 8.66 -25.93
C TYR A 112 -12.93 8.28 -27.16
N HIS A 113 -11.65 7.99 -26.95
CA HIS A 113 -10.74 7.53 -28.00
C HIS A 113 -10.72 6.02 -28.05
N PHE A 114 -11.25 5.48 -29.13
CA PHE A 114 -11.22 4.05 -29.42
C PHE A 114 -10.03 3.72 -30.31
N SER A 115 -9.36 2.60 -30.03
CA SER A 115 -8.39 2.02 -30.94
C SER A 115 -8.34 0.51 -30.86
N PHE A 116 -7.82 -0.12 -31.90
CA PHE A 116 -7.65 -1.57 -32.02
C PHE A 116 -6.66 -1.86 -33.15
N PHE A 117 -5.97 -2.99 -33.07
CA PHE A 117 -5.14 -3.50 -34.14
C PHE A 117 -5.91 -4.52 -34.95
N VAL A 118 -5.82 -4.44 -36.28
CA VAL A 118 -6.52 -5.34 -37.20
C VAL A 118 -5.62 -5.81 -38.32
N LYS A 119 -5.76 -7.09 -38.67
CA LYS A 119 -5.23 -7.71 -39.89
C LYS A 119 -6.38 -8.35 -40.67
N THR A 120 -6.64 -7.91 -41.90
CA THR A 120 -7.70 -8.48 -42.75
C THR A 120 -7.22 -9.73 -43.46
N LEU A 121 -8.08 -10.76 -43.47
CA LEU A 121 -7.83 -12.02 -44.17
C LEU A 121 -8.62 -12.11 -45.48
N ASN A 122 -9.66 -11.29 -45.67
CA ASN A 122 -10.36 -11.17 -46.93
C ASN A 122 -10.88 -9.74 -47.22
N GLY A 123 -10.51 -9.17 -48.37
CA GLY A 123 -11.07 -7.91 -48.88
C GLY A 123 -11.04 -6.73 -47.90
N ARG A 124 -11.76 -5.65 -48.25
CA ARG A 124 -12.05 -4.55 -47.34
C ARG A 124 -13.27 -4.94 -46.47
N LYS A 125 -13.20 -4.64 -45.18
CA LYS A 125 -14.27 -4.90 -44.20
C LYS A 125 -14.62 -3.64 -43.43
N ASN A 126 -15.83 -3.61 -42.90
CA ASN A 126 -16.31 -2.57 -42.00
C ASN A 126 -16.50 -3.18 -40.62
N VAL A 127 -15.97 -2.52 -39.60
CA VAL A 127 -16.20 -2.86 -38.19
C VAL A 127 -17.06 -1.75 -37.59
N ASN A 128 -18.23 -2.12 -37.06
CA ASN A 128 -19.14 -1.17 -36.41
C ASN A 128 -18.84 -1.14 -34.91
N VAL A 129 -18.46 0.02 -34.39
CA VAL A 129 -18.09 0.25 -32.99
C VAL A 129 -19.24 0.96 -32.30
N HIS A 130 -19.68 0.38 -31.19
CA HIS A 130 -20.79 0.88 -30.38
C HIS A 130 -20.36 1.03 -28.92
N LEU A 131 -20.78 2.12 -28.28
CA LEU A 131 -20.86 2.18 -26.82
C LEU A 131 -22.33 2.04 -26.44
N THR A 132 -22.64 1.06 -25.61
CA THR A 132 -24.03 0.77 -25.20
C THR A 132 -24.19 0.81 -23.69
N ASP A 133 -25.43 0.92 -23.21
CA ASP A 133 -25.76 0.56 -21.84
C ASP A 133 -25.77 -0.98 -21.66
N LYS A 134 -26.08 -1.45 -20.45
CA LYS A 134 -26.11 -2.89 -20.14
C LYS A 134 -27.19 -3.70 -20.85
N VAL A 135 -28.23 -3.04 -21.38
CA VAL A 135 -29.34 -3.71 -22.11
C VAL A 135 -29.17 -3.62 -23.63
N GLY A 136 -28.14 -2.91 -24.10
CA GLY A 136 -27.74 -2.85 -25.51
C GLY A 136 -28.21 -1.59 -26.25
N ASN A 137 -28.71 -0.57 -25.57
CA ASN A 137 -29.04 0.71 -26.23
C ASN A 137 -27.77 1.53 -26.45
N ASP A 138 -27.62 2.13 -27.63
CA ASP A 138 -26.50 3.02 -27.91
C ASP A 138 -26.51 4.26 -27.01
N VAL A 139 -25.40 4.48 -26.31
CA VAL A 139 -25.15 5.65 -25.46
C VAL A 139 -24.15 6.62 -26.10
N ALA A 140 -23.60 6.29 -27.27
CA ALA A 140 -22.79 7.14 -28.12
C ALA A 140 -23.20 6.96 -29.60
N VAL A 141 -22.77 7.85 -30.49
CA VAL A 141 -22.99 7.67 -31.93
C VAL A 141 -22.19 6.46 -32.43
N PRO A 142 -22.83 5.43 -33.03
CA PRO A 142 -22.09 4.30 -33.60
C PRO A 142 -21.16 4.75 -34.72
N THR A 143 -19.97 4.18 -34.76
CA THR A 143 -18.93 4.55 -35.73
C THR A 143 -18.52 3.34 -36.57
N VAL A 144 -18.37 3.54 -37.89
CA VAL A 144 -17.94 2.50 -38.81
C VAL A 144 -16.49 2.74 -39.20
N ILE A 145 -15.64 1.74 -39.02
CA ILE A 145 -14.22 1.79 -39.38
C ILE A 145 -13.97 0.82 -40.52
N SER A 146 -13.54 1.35 -41.67
CA SER A 146 -13.11 0.53 -42.81
C SER A 146 -11.68 0.05 -42.63
N VAL A 147 -11.48 -1.26 -42.71
CA VAL A 147 -10.19 -1.94 -42.55
C VAL A 147 -9.86 -2.75 -43.81
N GLU A 148 -8.62 -2.73 -44.25
CA GLU A 148 -8.21 -3.41 -45.49
C GLU A 148 -6.78 -3.98 -45.49
N SER A 149 -5.98 -3.70 -44.46
CA SER A 149 -4.59 -4.12 -44.40
C SER A 149 -4.43 -5.62 -44.11
N HIS A 150 -3.68 -6.32 -44.97
CA HIS A 150 -3.22 -7.69 -44.74
C HIS A 150 -2.04 -7.80 -43.76
N GLN A 151 -1.64 -6.70 -43.14
CA GLN A 151 -0.69 -6.63 -42.03
C GLN A 151 -1.40 -6.04 -40.81
N TRP A 152 -0.94 -6.37 -39.61
CA TRP A 152 -1.41 -5.72 -38.40
C TRP A 152 -1.23 -4.20 -38.48
N LEU A 153 -2.32 -3.46 -38.40
CA LEU A 153 -2.33 -2.00 -38.39
C LEU A 153 -3.26 -1.49 -37.30
N LYS A 154 -2.87 -0.42 -36.62
CA LYS A 154 -3.71 0.27 -35.65
C LYS A 154 -4.73 1.16 -36.36
N TYR A 155 -5.99 1.03 -35.99
CA TYR A 155 -7.08 1.90 -36.41
C TYR A 155 -7.65 2.63 -35.19
N THR A 156 -8.17 3.83 -35.40
CA THR A 156 -8.68 4.70 -34.33
C THR A 156 -10.00 5.34 -34.72
N ALA A 157 -10.83 5.65 -33.74
CA ALA A 157 -12.03 6.48 -33.91
C ALA A 157 -12.33 7.25 -32.61
N ASP A 158 -13.01 8.37 -32.75
CA ASP A 158 -13.57 9.11 -31.62
C ASP A 158 -15.06 8.79 -31.48
N LEU A 159 -15.49 8.51 -30.25
CA LEU A 159 -16.87 8.20 -29.91
C LEU A 159 -17.39 9.31 -28.99
N ASP A 160 -18.41 10.05 -29.44
CA ASP A 160 -19.04 11.10 -28.64
C ASP A 160 -20.26 10.53 -27.89
N GLY A 161 -20.19 10.56 -26.56
CA GLY A 161 -21.26 10.09 -25.67
C GLY A 161 -22.49 10.99 -25.73
N ASN A 162 -23.67 10.39 -25.87
CA ASN A 162 -24.98 11.04 -25.91
C ASN A 162 -25.81 10.79 -24.65
N GLN A 163 -25.51 9.73 -23.89
CA GLN A 163 -26.21 9.36 -22.66
C GLN A 163 -25.22 8.95 -21.58
N THR A 164 -25.58 9.20 -20.32
CA THR A 164 -24.75 8.84 -19.16
C THR A 164 -25.14 7.48 -18.61
N THR A 165 -24.17 6.59 -18.39
CA THR A 165 -24.33 5.29 -17.73
C THR A 165 -23.07 4.88 -16.98
N THR A 166 -23.20 4.21 -15.85
CA THR A 166 -22.09 3.57 -15.10
C THR A 166 -21.90 2.10 -15.45
N GLU A 167 -22.81 1.54 -16.25
CA GLU A 167 -22.81 0.14 -16.68
C GLU A 167 -22.65 0.06 -18.21
N GLY A 168 -21.80 0.93 -18.76
CA GLY A 168 -21.52 0.98 -20.20
C GLY A 168 -20.76 -0.25 -20.70
N ARG A 169 -20.88 -0.53 -22.00
CA ARG A 169 -20.27 -1.64 -22.71
C ARG A 169 -19.67 -1.16 -24.02
N LEU A 170 -18.61 -1.81 -24.48
CA LEU A 170 -18.02 -1.60 -25.81
C LEU A 170 -18.36 -2.80 -26.68
N THR A 171 -19.09 -2.58 -27.78
CA THR A 171 -19.50 -3.64 -28.71
C THR A 171 -18.89 -3.42 -30.09
N LEU A 172 -18.24 -4.43 -30.65
CA LEU A 172 -17.80 -4.46 -32.04
C LEU A 172 -18.68 -5.43 -32.82
N LYS A 173 -19.28 -4.98 -33.92
CA LYS A 173 -20.13 -5.80 -34.79
C LYS A 173 -19.48 -6.02 -36.15
N PHE A 174 -19.57 -7.25 -36.63
CA PHE A 174 -18.99 -7.72 -37.89
C PHE A 174 -20.09 -8.32 -38.76
N GLU A 175 -20.16 -7.87 -40.00
CA GLU A 175 -21.14 -8.37 -40.98
C GLU A 175 -20.76 -9.78 -41.47
N GLN A 176 -21.76 -10.53 -41.91
CA GLN A 176 -21.57 -11.82 -42.58
C GLN A 176 -20.48 -11.74 -43.67
N GLY A 177 -19.60 -12.74 -43.69
CA GLY A 177 -18.48 -12.85 -44.63
C GLY A 177 -17.23 -12.09 -44.20
N THR A 178 -17.20 -11.47 -43.02
CA THR A 178 -16.01 -10.86 -42.43
C THR A 178 -14.99 -11.92 -42.00
N HIS A 179 -13.76 -11.85 -42.50
CA HIS A 179 -12.63 -12.65 -42.04
C HIS A 179 -11.43 -11.74 -41.72
N LEU A 180 -11.14 -11.56 -40.45
CA LEU A 180 -10.06 -10.69 -39.95
C LEU A 180 -9.59 -11.12 -38.56
N LEU A 181 -8.47 -10.55 -38.13
CA LEU A 181 -7.89 -10.71 -36.80
C LEU A 181 -7.96 -9.37 -36.06
N VAL A 182 -8.29 -9.39 -34.77
CA VAL A 182 -8.40 -8.21 -33.91
C VAL A 182 -7.60 -8.41 -32.62
N ASP A 183 -6.85 -7.40 -32.21
CA ASP A 183 -6.09 -7.38 -30.96
C ASP A 183 -5.99 -5.94 -30.39
N MET A 184 -5.56 -5.81 -29.13
CA MET A 184 -5.27 -4.54 -28.44
C MET A 184 -6.43 -3.53 -28.56
N ILE A 185 -7.64 -3.97 -28.22
CA ILE A 185 -8.85 -3.15 -28.25
C ILE A 185 -8.85 -2.23 -27.03
N SER A 186 -8.83 -0.92 -27.23
CA SER A 186 -8.66 0.06 -26.16
C SER A 186 -9.69 1.18 -26.28
N LEU A 187 -10.15 1.67 -25.14
CA LEU A 187 -11.04 2.82 -25.02
C LEU A 187 -10.58 3.69 -23.86
N PHE A 188 -10.27 4.94 -24.13
CA PHE A 188 -9.89 5.93 -23.14
C PHE A 188 -10.85 7.12 -23.15
N PRO A 189 -11.17 7.74 -22.00
CA PRO A 189 -11.76 9.07 -21.99
C PRO A 189 -10.76 10.09 -22.57
N ASP A 190 -11.25 11.10 -23.28
CA ASP A 190 -10.45 12.23 -23.77
C ASP A 190 -9.88 13.08 -22.61
N ASP A 191 -10.66 13.21 -21.53
CA ASP A 191 -10.30 14.01 -20.35
C ASP A 191 -9.56 13.17 -19.29
N THR A 192 -8.30 12.84 -19.58
CA THR A 192 -7.36 12.23 -18.62
C THR A 192 -6.67 13.28 -17.75
N PHE A 193 -6.07 12.84 -16.64
CA PHE A 193 -5.30 13.70 -15.76
C PHE A 193 -4.16 14.40 -16.52
N ASN A 194 -4.06 15.72 -16.35
CA ASN A 194 -3.14 16.60 -17.11
C ASN A 194 -3.23 16.47 -18.65
N HIS A 195 -4.35 15.97 -19.19
CA HIS A 195 -4.59 15.80 -20.63
C HIS A 195 -3.53 14.95 -21.36
N ARG A 196 -2.95 13.96 -20.65
CA ARG A 196 -1.97 13.03 -21.24
C ARG A 196 -2.69 11.81 -21.85
N PRO A 197 -2.36 11.40 -23.08
CA PRO A 197 -2.98 10.24 -23.71
C PRO A 197 -2.57 8.93 -23.01
N ASN A 198 -3.45 7.93 -22.97
CA ASN A 198 -3.19 6.60 -22.38
C ASN A 198 -2.65 6.67 -20.95
N TYR A 199 -3.26 7.50 -20.11
CA TYR A 199 -2.67 7.89 -18.83
C TYR A 199 -3.66 7.71 -17.66
N VAL A 200 -3.52 8.55 -16.65
CA VAL A 200 -4.22 8.47 -15.39
C VAL A 200 -5.66 8.99 -15.48
N ARG A 201 -6.58 8.29 -14.80
CA ARG A 201 -7.97 8.69 -14.62
C ARG A 201 -8.02 10.01 -13.83
N LYS A 202 -8.73 11.00 -14.39
CA LYS A 202 -8.64 12.39 -13.96
C LYS A 202 -8.98 12.63 -12.50
N ASP A 203 -10.14 12.14 -12.04
CA ASP A 203 -10.62 12.32 -10.67
C ASP A 203 -9.68 11.69 -9.63
N LEU A 204 -9.13 10.51 -9.90
CA LEU A 204 -8.12 9.87 -9.05
C LEU A 204 -6.80 10.67 -9.04
N GLY A 205 -6.30 11.09 -10.21
CA GLY A 205 -5.10 11.93 -10.31
C GLY A 205 -5.24 13.28 -9.60
N GLU A 206 -6.40 13.94 -9.73
CA GLU A 206 -6.72 15.19 -9.02
C GLU A 206 -6.78 14.97 -7.50
N THR A 207 -7.34 13.84 -7.06
CA THR A 207 -7.38 13.44 -5.65
C THR A 207 -5.95 13.26 -5.10
N LEU A 208 -5.06 12.60 -5.83
CA LEU A 208 -3.65 12.48 -5.42
C LEU A 208 -2.95 13.83 -5.36
N LYS A 209 -3.15 14.69 -6.37
CA LYS A 209 -2.56 16.03 -6.39
C LYS A 209 -3.01 16.88 -5.21
N ALA A 210 -4.26 16.72 -4.78
CA ALA A 210 -4.82 17.46 -3.65
C ALA A 210 -4.20 17.08 -2.28
N LEU A 211 -3.51 15.94 -2.17
CA LEU A 211 -2.75 15.57 -0.97
C LEU A 211 -1.50 16.45 -0.78
N HIS A 212 -0.92 16.97 -1.86
CA HIS A 212 0.41 17.60 -1.88
C HIS A 212 1.55 16.69 -1.36
N PRO A 213 1.67 15.44 -1.84
CA PRO A 213 2.68 14.50 -1.36
C PRO A 213 4.10 14.96 -1.72
N LYS A 214 5.08 14.67 -0.86
CA LYS A 214 6.50 14.96 -1.13
C LYS A 214 7.16 13.91 -2.02
N PHE A 215 6.69 12.68 -1.97
CA PHE A 215 7.16 11.59 -2.81
C PHE A 215 6.03 10.61 -3.15
N LEU A 216 6.26 9.81 -4.20
CA LEU A 216 5.44 8.68 -4.60
C LEU A 216 6.33 7.42 -4.60
N ARG A 217 6.04 6.46 -3.70
CA ARG A 217 6.65 5.12 -3.66
C ARG A 217 5.92 4.19 -4.63
N PHE A 218 6.61 3.60 -5.61
CA PHE A 218 5.99 2.74 -6.64
C PHE A 218 6.96 1.69 -7.22
N PRO A 219 6.48 0.63 -7.90
CA PRO A 219 5.11 0.13 -7.92
C PRO A 219 4.79 -0.69 -6.66
N GLY A 220 5.67 -0.65 -5.65
CA GLY A 220 5.38 -0.91 -4.25
C GLY A 220 4.92 -2.33 -3.85
N GLY A 221 5.06 -2.64 -2.57
CA GLY A 221 4.42 -3.79 -1.95
C GLY A 221 4.92 -5.15 -2.42
N CYS A 222 4.13 -6.18 -2.12
CA CYS A 222 4.37 -7.55 -2.52
C CYS A 222 4.41 -7.73 -4.05
N LEU A 223 3.83 -6.79 -4.81
CA LEU A 223 3.85 -6.79 -6.27
C LEU A 223 5.27 -6.79 -6.86
N VAL A 224 6.25 -6.17 -6.17
CA VAL A 224 7.62 -6.04 -6.70
C VAL A 224 8.37 -7.37 -6.67
N HIS A 225 8.24 -8.15 -5.61
CA HIS A 225 9.15 -9.26 -5.29
C HIS A 225 8.57 -10.68 -5.35
N ASP A 226 7.25 -10.86 -5.42
CA ASP A 226 6.67 -12.19 -5.60
C ASP A 226 6.63 -12.53 -7.10
N GLY A 227 7.39 -13.55 -7.49
CA GLY A 227 7.35 -14.09 -8.84
C GLY A 227 8.59 -14.89 -9.25
N GLN A 228 8.54 -15.38 -10.48
CA GLN A 228 9.65 -16.04 -11.16
C GLN A 228 10.80 -15.07 -11.45
N LEU A 229 12.02 -15.62 -11.53
CA LEU A 229 13.24 -14.86 -11.79
C LEU A 229 13.40 -14.46 -13.26
N ASP A 230 12.90 -15.28 -14.19
CA ASP A 230 12.96 -15.02 -15.64
C ASP A 230 12.11 -13.79 -15.97
N PRO A 231 12.67 -12.69 -16.48
CA PRO A 231 11.92 -11.47 -16.76
C PRO A 231 10.78 -11.64 -17.77
N ASP A 232 10.81 -12.69 -18.60
CA ASP A 232 9.81 -12.95 -19.64
C ASP A 232 8.69 -13.91 -19.20
N ASP A 233 8.77 -14.48 -18.00
CA ASP A 233 7.72 -15.37 -17.47
C ASP A 233 6.43 -14.60 -17.11
N ARG A 234 5.27 -15.21 -17.29
CA ARG A 234 3.97 -14.58 -16.96
C ARG A 234 3.85 -14.19 -15.49
N GLY A 235 4.42 -14.98 -14.59
CA GLY A 235 4.43 -14.78 -13.16
C GLY A 235 5.74 -14.22 -12.62
N SER A 236 6.53 -13.50 -13.43
CA SER A 236 7.81 -12.95 -12.98
C SER A 236 7.68 -11.72 -12.09
N MET A 237 8.68 -11.51 -11.22
CA MET A 237 8.84 -10.30 -10.40
C MET A 237 8.74 -9.03 -11.24
N TYR A 238 8.44 -7.88 -10.64
CA TYR A 238 8.20 -6.67 -11.42
C TYR A 238 9.48 -6.13 -12.09
N ARG A 239 9.60 -6.29 -13.41
CA ARG A 239 10.75 -5.83 -14.21
C ARG A 239 10.41 -4.54 -14.94
N TRP A 240 10.95 -3.41 -14.46
CA TRP A 240 10.57 -2.07 -14.94
C TRP A 240 10.73 -1.87 -16.46
N LYS A 241 11.75 -2.50 -17.07
CA LYS A 241 12.02 -2.41 -18.52
C LYS A 241 10.86 -2.95 -19.37
N ASN A 242 10.06 -3.87 -18.84
CA ASN A 242 8.85 -4.40 -19.50
C ASN A 242 7.65 -3.45 -19.41
N SER A 243 7.75 -2.39 -18.62
CA SER A 243 6.68 -1.42 -18.37
C SER A 243 6.86 -0.09 -19.11
N ILE A 244 7.82 0.00 -20.03
CA ILE A 244 8.04 1.21 -20.84
C ILE A 244 7.93 0.91 -22.33
N GLY A 245 7.79 1.96 -23.14
CA GLY A 245 7.59 1.82 -24.58
C GLY A 245 6.12 1.60 -24.96
N PRO A 246 5.85 1.21 -26.21
CA PRO A 246 4.49 1.04 -26.71
C PRO A 246 3.70 0.02 -25.88
N VAL A 247 2.50 0.39 -25.44
CA VAL A 247 1.67 -0.42 -24.53
C VAL A 247 1.31 -1.79 -25.10
N GLU A 248 1.17 -1.89 -26.42
CA GLU A 248 0.90 -3.16 -27.10
C GLU A 248 2.06 -4.17 -27.02
N GLN A 249 3.27 -3.69 -26.74
CA GLN A 249 4.48 -4.51 -26.61
C GLN A 249 4.84 -4.82 -25.15
N ARG A 250 4.07 -4.29 -24.18
CA ARG A 250 4.26 -4.60 -22.76
C ARG A 250 3.59 -5.95 -22.46
N PRO A 251 4.30 -6.93 -21.87
CA PRO A 251 3.73 -8.24 -21.61
C PRO A 251 2.66 -8.15 -20.53
N ALA A 252 1.53 -8.81 -20.74
CA ALA A 252 0.57 -8.99 -19.66
C ALA A 252 1.17 -9.90 -18.55
N ARG A 253 0.87 -9.60 -17.29
CA ARG A 253 1.48 -10.24 -16.10
C ARG A 253 0.44 -10.75 -15.11
N ARG A 254 0.78 -11.78 -14.34
CA ARG A 254 0.03 -12.13 -13.13
C ARG A 254 0.19 -10.99 -12.12
N ASN A 255 -0.92 -10.52 -11.56
CA ASN A 255 -0.93 -9.71 -10.35
C ASN A 255 -0.94 -10.64 -9.12
N ASN A 256 -0.14 -10.33 -8.11
CA ASN A 256 -0.07 -11.12 -6.86
C ASN A 256 -1.37 -11.05 -6.04
N TRP A 257 -2.25 -10.11 -6.38
CA TRP A 257 -3.56 -9.90 -5.78
C TRP A 257 -4.71 -10.58 -6.55
N GLY A 258 -4.43 -11.56 -7.41
CA GLY A 258 -5.45 -12.46 -7.98
C GLY A 258 -6.20 -11.93 -9.20
N TYR A 259 -5.54 -11.07 -9.99
CA TYR A 259 -6.00 -10.58 -11.29
C TYR A 259 -4.84 -10.39 -12.27
N ASN A 260 -5.10 -9.83 -13.45
CA ASN A 260 -4.09 -9.59 -14.49
C ASN A 260 -3.61 -8.14 -14.51
N GLN A 261 -2.33 -7.91 -14.80
CA GLN A 261 -1.77 -6.59 -15.04
C GLN A 261 -1.39 -6.39 -16.50
N THR A 262 -1.78 -5.25 -17.05
CA THR A 262 -1.46 -4.86 -18.42
C THR A 262 -0.11 -4.17 -18.56
N LEU A 263 0.44 -3.68 -17.44
CA LEU A 263 1.58 -2.74 -17.38
C LEU A 263 1.33 -1.46 -18.20
N GLY A 264 0.06 -1.12 -18.48
CA GLY A 264 -0.31 0.11 -19.16
C GLY A 264 0.07 1.36 -18.37
N LEU A 265 -0.07 1.30 -17.05
CA LEU A 265 0.55 2.23 -16.10
C LEU A 265 1.87 1.63 -15.60
N GLY A 266 2.97 2.05 -16.24
CA GLY A 266 4.31 1.55 -15.98
C GLY A 266 5.24 2.62 -15.41
N TYR A 267 6.53 2.31 -15.32
CA TYR A 267 7.52 3.18 -14.70
C TYR A 267 7.59 4.57 -15.32
N PHE A 268 7.50 4.68 -16.65
CA PHE A 268 7.51 5.98 -17.31
C PHE A 268 6.31 6.81 -16.85
N GLU A 269 5.12 6.22 -16.83
CA GLU A 269 3.91 6.91 -16.39
C GLU A 269 3.94 7.25 -14.88
N TYR A 270 4.52 6.41 -14.02
CA TYR A 270 4.71 6.74 -12.59
C TYR A 270 5.68 7.91 -12.36
N PHE A 271 6.74 8.02 -13.19
CA PHE A 271 7.63 9.18 -13.15
C PHE A 271 6.91 10.46 -13.59
N GLU A 272 6.14 10.42 -14.68
CA GLU A 272 5.31 11.56 -15.09
C GLU A 272 4.27 11.90 -14.01
N LEU A 273 3.68 10.90 -13.36
CA LEU A 273 2.68 11.12 -12.32
C LEU A 273 3.29 11.81 -11.12
N SER A 274 4.50 11.41 -10.73
CA SER A 274 5.27 12.06 -9.67
C SER A 274 5.44 13.55 -9.97
N GLU A 275 5.87 13.93 -11.18
CA GLU A 275 5.98 15.34 -11.58
C GLU A 275 4.62 16.07 -11.56
N ASP A 276 3.58 15.42 -12.09
CA ASP A 276 2.24 16.00 -12.28
C ASP A 276 1.53 16.33 -10.95
N ILE A 277 1.77 15.52 -9.91
CA ILE A 277 1.28 15.73 -8.54
C ILE A 277 2.25 16.51 -7.65
N GLY A 278 3.45 16.84 -8.15
CA GLY A 278 4.46 17.61 -7.42
C GLY A 278 5.27 16.79 -6.39
N ALA A 279 5.38 15.47 -6.60
CA ALA A 279 6.11 14.53 -5.77
C ALA A 279 7.45 14.13 -6.40
N LYS A 280 8.41 13.75 -5.56
CA LYS A 280 9.62 13.04 -6.00
C LYS A 280 9.31 11.57 -6.29
N PRO A 281 9.87 10.97 -7.36
CA PRO A 281 9.72 9.55 -7.60
C PRO A 281 10.58 8.74 -6.60
N LEU A 282 10.01 7.67 -6.05
CA LEU A 282 10.68 6.68 -5.21
C LEU A 282 10.36 5.28 -5.78
N PRO A 283 11.08 4.83 -6.81
CA PRO A 283 10.93 3.48 -7.35
C PRO A 283 11.47 2.41 -6.39
N VAL A 284 10.84 1.24 -6.42
CA VAL A 284 11.22 0.03 -5.68
C VAL A 284 11.52 -1.08 -6.68
N LEU A 285 12.74 -1.63 -6.63
CA LEU A 285 13.18 -2.73 -7.50
C LEU A 285 13.37 -4.03 -6.73
N PRO A 286 13.11 -5.20 -7.36
CA PRO A 286 13.33 -6.48 -6.72
C PRO A 286 14.83 -6.74 -6.48
N GLY A 287 15.16 -7.32 -5.32
CA GLY A 287 16.53 -7.69 -4.94
C GLY A 287 17.04 -9.01 -5.53
N GLY A 288 16.33 -9.59 -6.50
CA GLY A 288 16.62 -10.93 -7.03
C GLY A 288 16.29 -12.07 -6.05
N TYR A 289 15.32 -11.85 -5.15
CA TYR A 289 14.85 -12.80 -4.16
C TYR A 289 13.33 -12.72 -3.99
N ASP A 290 12.67 -13.88 -3.97
CA ASP A 290 11.24 -14.06 -3.69
C ASP A 290 11.09 -14.70 -2.30
N PRO A 291 10.69 -13.92 -1.27
CA PRO A 291 10.49 -14.46 0.08
C PRO A 291 9.25 -15.36 0.22
N HIS A 292 8.32 -15.33 -0.74
CA HIS A 292 7.06 -16.09 -0.68
C HIS A 292 7.26 -17.56 -1.08
N HIS A 293 8.25 -17.82 -1.93
CA HIS A 293 8.51 -19.15 -2.50
C HIS A 293 9.96 -19.63 -2.37
N ASP A 294 10.79 -18.87 -1.64
CA ASP A 294 12.21 -19.12 -1.45
C ASP A 294 12.97 -19.30 -2.78
N ARG A 295 12.70 -18.40 -3.74
CA ARG A 295 13.35 -18.39 -5.07
C ARG A 295 14.39 -17.28 -5.11
N GLU A 296 15.59 -17.60 -5.57
CA GLU A 296 16.69 -16.64 -5.56
C GLU A 296 17.54 -16.69 -6.82
N ALA A 297 17.93 -15.53 -7.32
CA ALA A 297 18.94 -15.44 -8.37
C ALA A 297 20.30 -15.86 -7.79
N PRO A 298 21.08 -16.73 -8.46
CA PRO A 298 22.43 -17.04 -8.03
C PRO A 298 23.29 -15.79 -7.89
N ILE A 299 24.17 -15.73 -6.88
CA ILE A 299 25.00 -14.54 -6.60
C ILE A 299 25.85 -14.13 -7.82
N ASP A 300 26.38 -15.11 -8.57
CA ASP A 300 27.16 -14.89 -9.80
C ASP A 300 26.33 -14.43 -11.00
N GLN A 301 24.99 -14.44 -10.89
CA GLN A 301 24.04 -13.96 -11.89
C GLN A 301 23.32 -12.67 -11.47
N LEU A 302 23.69 -12.04 -10.35
CA LEU A 302 23.11 -10.76 -9.92
C LEU A 302 23.38 -9.59 -10.87
N GLY A 303 24.32 -9.73 -11.82
CA GLY A 303 24.70 -8.67 -12.75
C GLY A 303 23.50 -8.05 -13.47
N GLU A 304 22.57 -8.87 -13.96
CA GLU A 304 21.36 -8.39 -14.65
C GLU A 304 20.46 -7.54 -13.75
N TRP A 305 20.32 -7.93 -12.48
CA TRP A 305 19.48 -7.23 -11.51
C TRP A 305 20.10 -5.90 -11.06
N ILE A 306 21.42 -5.90 -10.89
CA ILE A 306 22.19 -4.69 -10.61
C ILE A 306 22.13 -3.73 -11.80
N ASP A 307 22.25 -4.25 -13.02
CA ASP A 307 22.14 -3.46 -14.25
C ASP A 307 20.76 -2.83 -14.37
N ASP A 308 19.67 -3.52 -14.00
CA ASP A 308 18.33 -2.91 -13.95
C ASP A 308 18.26 -1.67 -13.05
N ALA A 309 18.92 -1.70 -11.89
CA ALA A 309 18.99 -0.55 -10.99
C ALA A 309 19.84 0.60 -11.57
N LEU A 310 21.02 0.29 -12.11
CA LEU A 310 21.91 1.30 -12.72
C LEU A 310 21.29 1.93 -13.98
N ASP A 311 20.57 1.12 -14.76
CA ASP A 311 19.84 1.52 -15.96
C ASP A 311 18.65 2.40 -15.63
N LEU A 312 17.91 2.11 -14.55
CA LEU A 312 16.81 2.95 -14.08
C LEU A 312 17.30 4.34 -13.65
N ILE A 313 18.42 4.40 -12.93
CA ILE A 313 19.03 5.68 -12.54
C ILE A 313 19.48 6.46 -13.78
N GLU A 314 20.11 5.80 -14.77
CA GLU A 314 20.47 6.46 -16.04
C GLU A 314 19.23 6.89 -16.84
N PHE A 315 18.16 6.09 -16.82
CA PHE A 315 16.88 6.44 -17.43
C PHE A 315 16.29 7.70 -16.82
N ALA A 316 16.30 7.81 -15.48
CA ALA A 316 15.72 8.95 -14.79
C ALA A 316 16.61 10.20 -14.87
N ASN A 317 17.94 10.06 -14.71
CA ASN A 317 18.85 11.19 -14.50
C ASN A 317 19.81 11.47 -15.67
N GLY A 318 20.03 10.48 -16.54
CA GLY A 318 20.99 10.58 -17.64
C GLY A 318 20.63 11.64 -18.68
N SER A 319 21.65 12.21 -19.31
CA SER A 319 21.47 13.12 -20.45
C SER A 319 20.91 12.37 -21.67
N THR A 320 20.36 13.10 -22.64
CA THR A 320 19.85 12.50 -23.89
C THR A 320 20.94 11.83 -24.76
N ALA A 321 22.21 11.95 -24.38
CA ALA A 321 23.34 11.27 -25.03
C ALA A 321 23.65 9.89 -24.45
N THR A 322 23.17 9.56 -23.24
CA THR A 322 23.34 8.23 -22.65
C THR A 322 22.30 7.26 -23.21
N LYS A 323 22.52 5.95 -23.05
CA LYS A 323 21.63 4.92 -23.61
C LYS A 323 20.21 5.10 -23.08
N TRP A 324 20.05 5.15 -21.76
CA TRP A 324 18.74 5.20 -21.14
C TRP A 324 18.14 6.60 -21.09
N GLY A 325 18.96 7.65 -21.00
CA GLY A 325 18.49 9.03 -21.17
C GLY A 325 17.96 9.30 -22.58
N LYS A 326 18.53 8.66 -23.62
CA LYS A 326 17.98 8.68 -24.98
C LYS A 326 16.66 7.93 -25.09
N ILE A 327 16.50 6.78 -24.41
CA ILE A 327 15.22 6.05 -24.38
C ILE A 327 14.15 6.94 -23.74
N ARG A 328 14.40 7.52 -22.56
CA ARG A 328 13.49 8.48 -21.91
C ARG A 328 13.09 9.64 -22.85
N ALA A 329 14.08 10.24 -23.52
CA ALA A 329 13.84 11.32 -24.47
C ALA A 329 12.95 10.89 -25.66
N ASN A 330 13.16 9.69 -26.19
CA ASN A 330 12.35 9.14 -27.28
C ASN A 330 10.91 8.81 -26.85
N LEU A 331 10.68 8.56 -25.56
CA LEU A 331 9.33 8.43 -24.99
C LEU A 331 8.62 9.78 -24.81
N GLY A 332 9.27 10.90 -25.15
CA GLY A 332 8.69 12.24 -25.09
C GLY A 332 9.19 13.10 -23.94
N HIS A 333 10.07 12.57 -23.07
CA HIS A 333 10.57 13.29 -21.89
C HIS A 333 12.09 13.48 -21.92
N PRO A 334 12.60 14.53 -22.61
CA PRO A 334 14.04 14.74 -22.73
C PRO A 334 14.70 15.22 -21.43
N LYS A 335 13.95 15.82 -20.50
CA LYS A 335 14.50 16.35 -19.24
C LYS A 335 14.69 15.20 -18.23
N PRO A 336 15.68 15.28 -17.33
CA PRO A 336 15.77 14.34 -16.22
C PRO A 336 14.57 14.45 -15.27
N PHE A 337 14.16 13.33 -14.68
CA PHE A 337 13.14 13.26 -13.61
C PHE A 337 13.70 13.64 -12.22
N ASN A 338 15.02 13.81 -12.11
CA ASN A 338 15.72 14.13 -10.85
C ASN A 338 15.42 13.11 -9.73
N LEU A 339 15.64 11.84 -10.03
CA LEU A 339 15.55 10.74 -9.07
C LEU A 339 16.57 10.93 -7.94
N GLU A 340 16.09 10.91 -6.70
CA GLU A 340 16.91 11.03 -5.48
C GLU A 340 16.92 9.76 -4.63
N TYR A 341 15.85 8.97 -4.66
CA TYR A 341 15.64 7.81 -3.81
C TYR A 341 15.51 6.55 -4.67
N LEU A 342 16.08 5.43 -4.22
CA LEU A 342 15.86 4.12 -4.81
C LEU A 342 15.80 3.07 -3.70
N ALA A 343 14.73 2.28 -3.68
CA ALA A 343 14.62 1.12 -2.81
C ALA A 343 15.00 -0.15 -3.56
N ILE A 344 15.79 -1.00 -2.92
CA ILE A 344 16.07 -2.36 -3.38
C ILE A 344 15.43 -3.30 -2.36
N GLY A 345 14.44 -4.07 -2.80
CA GLY A 345 13.56 -4.83 -1.92
C GLY A 345 12.37 -4.00 -1.39
N ASN A 346 11.38 -4.71 -0.86
CA ASN A 346 10.15 -4.20 -0.25
C ASN A 346 10.01 -4.69 1.20
N GLU A 347 9.81 -6.00 1.38
CA GLU A 347 9.52 -6.65 2.67
C GLU A 347 10.30 -7.97 2.80
N GLU A 348 11.52 -8.02 2.31
CA GLU A 348 12.30 -9.24 2.31
C GLU A 348 12.62 -9.70 3.74
N VAL A 349 12.29 -10.97 3.98
CA VAL A 349 12.70 -11.76 5.14
C VAL A 349 13.66 -12.85 4.66
N GLY A 350 14.42 -13.46 5.57
CA GLY A 350 15.36 -14.54 5.22
C GLY A 350 16.74 -14.02 4.79
N GLN A 351 17.77 -14.85 5.01
CA GLN A 351 19.17 -14.44 4.84
C GLN A 351 19.53 -14.14 3.37
N ALA A 352 18.86 -14.81 2.43
CA ALA A 352 19.10 -14.71 1.00
C ALA A 352 19.12 -13.28 0.46
N PHE A 353 18.15 -12.44 0.83
CA PHE A 353 18.13 -11.05 0.40
C PHE A 353 19.31 -10.25 0.98
N PHE A 354 19.59 -10.42 2.27
CA PHE A 354 20.65 -9.66 2.95
C PHE A 354 22.06 -10.03 2.49
N ASP A 355 22.27 -11.23 1.95
CA ASP A 355 23.51 -11.62 1.29
C ASP A 355 23.70 -10.92 -0.08
N ARG A 356 22.59 -10.49 -0.71
CA ARG A 356 22.55 -9.88 -2.05
C ARG A 356 22.62 -8.36 -2.01
N TYR A 357 21.94 -7.73 -1.04
CA TYR A 357 21.87 -6.28 -0.90
C TYR A 357 23.24 -5.55 -0.99
N PRO A 358 24.34 -6.05 -0.36
CA PRO A 358 25.64 -5.39 -0.44
C PRO A 358 26.18 -5.23 -1.87
N TYR A 359 25.83 -6.14 -2.80
CA TYR A 359 26.26 -6.06 -4.19
C TYR A 359 25.56 -4.91 -4.93
N PHE A 360 24.23 -4.77 -4.74
CA PHE A 360 23.47 -3.64 -5.26
C PHE A 360 23.98 -2.32 -4.68
N HIS A 361 24.07 -2.25 -3.34
CA HIS A 361 24.48 -1.03 -2.65
C HIS A 361 25.86 -0.55 -3.13
N LYS A 362 26.84 -1.44 -3.17
CA LYS A 362 28.20 -1.13 -3.63
C LYS A 362 28.22 -0.67 -5.09
N ALA A 363 27.52 -1.37 -5.99
CA ALA A 363 27.51 -1.03 -7.41
C ALA A 363 26.85 0.33 -7.67
N ILE A 364 25.72 0.60 -7.01
CA ILE A 364 25.00 1.87 -7.16
C ILE A 364 25.81 3.02 -6.57
N LYS A 365 26.30 2.92 -5.32
CA LYS A 365 27.11 3.99 -4.71
C LYS A 365 28.42 4.25 -5.45
N ALA A 366 28.99 3.25 -6.12
CA ALA A 366 30.19 3.45 -6.95
C ALA A 366 29.92 4.31 -8.20
N LYS A 367 28.72 4.24 -8.77
CA LYS A 367 28.37 4.96 -10.01
C LYS A 367 27.56 6.25 -9.77
N TYR A 368 26.70 6.24 -8.76
CA TYR A 368 25.75 7.30 -8.39
C TYR A 368 25.76 7.53 -6.87
N PRO A 369 26.85 8.06 -6.31
CA PRO A 369 27.00 8.23 -4.85
C PRO A 369 25.92 9.14 -4.22
N GLU A 370 25.28 10.00 -5.01
CA GLU A 370 24.22 10.91 -4.59
C GLU A 370 22.84 10.26 -4.40
N ILE A 371 22.60 9.07 -4.97
CA ILE A 371 21.33 8.37 -4.83
C ILE A 371 21.20 7.85 -3.40
N LYS A 372 20.10 8.20 -2.74
CA LYS A 372 19.77 7.70 -1.40
C LYS A 372 19.20 6.29 -1.54
N LEU A 373 19.86 5.33 -0.92
CA LEU A 373 19.46 3.93 -0.96
C LEU A 373 18.66 3.55 0.27
N ILE A 374 17.56 2.84 0.01
CA ILE A 374 16.64 2.36 1.01
C ILE A 374 16.78 0.83 1.10
N ASN A 375 17.05 0.34 2.29
CA ASN A 375 17.02 -1.09 2.65
C ASN A 375 15.66 -1.42 3.27
N THR A 376 15.35 -2.69 3.52
CA THR A 376 14.08 -3.12 4.14
C THR A 376 14.30 -3.74 5.53
N ALA A 377 13.32 -3.54 6.42
CA ALA A 377 13.18 -4.23 7.70
C ALA A 377 12.11 -5.34 7.69
N GLY A 378 11.58 -5.70 6.51
CA GLY A 378 10.52 -6.70 6.39
C GLY A 378 9.13 -6.19 6.82
N PRO A 379 8.12 -7.08 6.82
CA PRO A 379 6.70 -6.72 7.00
C PRO A 379 6.29 -6.58 8.48
N PHE A 380 7.24 -6.48 9.41
CA PHE A 380 6.98 -6.55 10.85
C PHE A 380 7.54 -5.32 11.58
N ALA A 381 6.86 -4.90 12.65
CA ALA A 381 7.33 -3.79 13.48
C ALA A 381 8.45 -4.16 14.47
N ALA A 382 8.76 -5.45 14.64
CA ALA A 382 9.75 -5.94 15.58
C ALA A 382 10.04 -7.43 15.37
N GLY A 383 11.14 -7.90 15.93
CA GLY A 383 11.52 -9.32 15.90
C GLY A 383 12.77 -9.57 15.08
N LYS A 384 13.11 -10.84 14.87
CA LYS A 384 14.42 -11.22 14.34
C LYS A 384 14.66 -10.77 12.90
N GLU A 385 13.62 -10.78 12.07
CA GLU A 385 13.74 -10.33 10.67
C GLU A 385 13.83 -8.78 10.60
N PHE A 386 13.05 -8.08 11.42
CA PHE A 386 13.17 -6.63 11.60
C PHE A 386 14.58 -6.22 12.04
N ASP A 387 15.12 -6.87 13.07
CA ASP A 387 16.47 -6.61 13.57
C ASP A 387 17.55 -6.92 12.52
N ARG A 388 17.33 -7.97 11.70
CA ARG A 388 18.25 -8.34 10.60
C ARG A 388 18.29 -7.25 9.53
N GLY A 389 17.14 -6.72 9.13
CA GLY A 389 17.05 -5.64 8.15
C GLY A 389 17.73 -4.35 8.61
N TRP A 390 17.44 -3.94 9.85
CA TRP A 390 18.12 -2.80 10.48
C TRP A 390 19.64 -3.01 10.56
N LYS A 391 20.08 -4.20 10.96
CA LYS A 391 21.50 -4.54 10.99
C LYS A 391 22.13 -4.46 9.60
N SER A 392 21.48 -5.01 8.58
CA SER A 392 21.97 -4.96 7.19
C SER A 392 22.12 -3.51 6.72
N ALA A 393 21.16 -2.65 7.01
CA ALA A 393 21.22 -1.24 6.64
C ALA A 393 22.38 -0.50 7.32
N GLN A 394 22.60 -0.76 8.62
CA GLN A 394 23.72 -0.20 9.37
C GLN A 394 25.06 -0.68 8.82
N ASP A 395 25.22 -1.99 8.59
CA ASP A 395 26.46 -2.59 8.08
C ASP A 395 26.82 -2.09 6.68
N ASN A 396 25.81 -1.78 5.84
CA ASN A 396 26.01 -1.28 4.48
C ASN A 396 26.03 0.26 4.37
N HIS A 397 25.76 0.99 5.45
CA HIS A 397 25.58 2.44 5.45
C HIS A 397 24.47 2.92 4.49
N SER A 398 23.34 2.22 4.48
CA SER A 398 22.14 2.65 3.76
C SER A 398 21.66 4.01 4.28
N ASP A 399 21.05 4.83 3.42
CA ASP A 399 20.54 6.13 3.82
C ASP A 399 19.25 6.00 4.65
N LEU A 400 18.38 5.05 4.27
CA LEU A 400 17.15 4.74 4.99
C LEU A 400 16.88 3.23 5.14
N VAL A 401 15.99 2.89 6.07
CA VAL A 401 15.46 1.54 6.30
C VAL A 401 13.93 1.58 6.26
N ASP A 402 13.31 0.82 5.37
CA ASP A 402 11.87 0.72 5.19
C ASP A 402 11.26 -0.20 6.26
N GLU A 403 10.46 0.37 7.16
CA GLU A 403 9.68 -0.33 8.17
C GLU A 403 8.22 -0.39 7.73
N HIS A 404 7.58 -1.56 7.90
CA HIS A 404 6.18 -1.76 7.54
C HIS A 404 5.41 -2.31 8.73
N TYR A 405 4.22 -1.77 9.00
CA TYR A 405 3.31 -2.37 9.97
C TYR A 405 1.87 -1.86 9.90
N TYR A 406 0.95 -2.82 10.02
CA TYR A 406 -0.48 -2.61 10.14
C TYR A 406 -0.91 -3.05 11.54
N MET A 407 -1.37 -2.11 12.38
CA MET A 407 -1.57 -2.36 13.81
C MET A 407 -2.88 -1.74 14.30
N ASP A 408 -3.30 -2.07 15.52
CA ASP A 408 -4.49 -1.46 16.12
C ASP A 408 -4.19 -0.05 16.63
N PRO A 409 -5.20 0.83 16.75
CA PRO A 409 -5.02 2.16 17.33
C PRO A 409 -4.28 2.15 18.68
N GLU A 410 -4.56 1.18 19.55
CA GLU A 410 -3.90 1.07 20.85
C GLU A 410 -2.38 0.86 20.73
N TRP A 411 -1.91 0.13 19.70
CA TRP A 411 -0.48 -0.04 19.44
C TRP A 411 0.18 1.28 19.06
N PHE A 412 -0.47 2.08 18.19
CA PHE A 412 0.03 3.40 17.81
C PHE A 412 0.12 4.34 19.02
N LEU A 413 -0.86 4.30 19.93
CA LEU A 413 -0.83 5.07 21.19
C LEU A 413 0.28 4.60 22.13
N ALA A 414 0.53 3.29 22.24
CA ALA A 414 1.61 2.74 23.03
C ALA A 414 3.01 3.07 22.45
N ASN A 415 3.10 3.31 21.13
CA ASN A 415 4.36 3.50 20.40
C ASN A 415 4.64 4.96 19.99
N GLN A 416 3.95 5.95 20.59
CA GLN A 416 4.10 7.38 20.27
C GLN A 416 5.53 7.94 20.40
N HIS A 417 6.37 7.29 21.21
CA HIS A 417 7.75 7.67 21.47
C HIS A 417 8.75 6.66 20.89
N ARG A 418 8.32 5.78 19.98
CA ARG A 418 9.15 4.72 19.39
C ARG A 418 10.47 5.25 18.84
N TYR A 419 10.41 6.25 17.97
CA TYR A 419 11.58 6.82 17.32
C TYR A 419 12.42 7.75 18.20
N ASP A 420 11.95 8.11 19.41
CA ASP A 420 12.70 8.99 20.31
C ASP A 420 14.05 8.37 20.71
N SER A 421 14.14 7.04 20.72
CA SER A 421 15.33 6.26 21.10
C SER A 421 16.27 5.90 19.95
N TYR A 422 15.88 6.12 18.70
CA TYR A 422 16.68 5.74 17.54
C TYR A 422 17.95 6.60 17.42
N ASP A 423 19.01 6.05 16.82
CA ASP A 423 20.28 6.77 16.63
C ASP A 423 20.15 7.84 15.51
N PRO A 424 20.29 9.14 15.83
CA PRO A 424 20.19 10.20 14.83
C PRO A 424 21.38 10.26 13.85
N ASN A 425 22.44 9.46 14.07
CA ASN A 425 23.60 9.40 13.18
C ASN A 425 23.62 8.15 12.28
N GLY A 426 22.66 7.24 12.46
CA GLY A 426 22.51 6.04 11.64
C GLY A 426 21.63 6.26 10.40
N PRO A 427 21.30 5.18 9.67
CA PRO A 427 20.25 5.19 8.66
C PRO A 427 18.93 5.71 9.27
N LYS A 428 18.17 6.51 8.51
CA LYS A 428 16.86 6.98 8.97
C LYS A 428 15.77 5.94 8.72
N ALA A 429 14.77 5.89 9.58
CA ALA A 429 13.56 5.12 9.29
C ALA A 429 12.80 5.74 8.11
N PHE A 430 12.34 4.90 7.21
CA PHE A 430 11.26 5.16 6.28
C PHE A 430 10.08 4.30 6.74
N LEU A 431 8.96 4.88 7.12
CA LEU A 431 7.73 4.12 7.37
C LEU A 431 6.96 3.96 6.05
N GLY A 432 7.39 3.04 5.18
CA GLY A 432 6.88 2.91 3.81
C GLY A 432 5.47 2.34 3.71
N GLU A 433 5.02 1.63 4.74
CA GLU A 433 3.64 1.16 4.85
C GLU A 433 3.15 1.19 6.30
N TYR A 434 2.09 1.95 6.55
CA TYR A 434 1.37 1.88 7.81
C TYR A 434 -0.12 2.21 7.66
N ALA A 435 -0.95 1.53 8.47
CA ALA A 435 -2.32 1.93 8.73
C ALA A 435 -2.85 1.30 10.01
N SER A 436 -3.91 1.86 10.58
CA SER A 436 -4.55 1.32 11.78
C SER A 436 -5.69 0.32 11.54
N LYS A 437 -5.66 -0.38 10.39
CA LYS A 437 -6.60 -1.46 9.99
C LYS A 437 -8.09 -1.09 9.96
N ALA A 438 -8.42 0.20 9.92
CA ALA A 438 -9.78 0.71 9.66
C ALA A 438 -9.75 2.21 9.31
N ASN A 439 -10.88 2.71 8.80
CA ASN A 439 -11.05 4.09 8.33
C ASN A 439 -12.08 4.90 9.15
N GLN A 440 -12.24 4.58 10.45
CA GLN A 440 -13.06 5.39 11.36
C GLN A 440 -12.28 6.63 11.83
N TRP A 441 -12.99 7.66 12.30
CA TRP A 441 -12.34 8.88 12.75
C TRP A 441 -11.41 8.66 13.95
N TYR A 442 -11.71 7.69 14.82
CA TYR A 442 -10.81 7.28 15.89
C TYR A 442 -9.44 6.82 15.34
N ASN A 443 -9.45 5.97 14.32
CA ASN A 443 -8.26 5.52 13.60
C ASN A 443 -7.45 6.70 13.06
N ALA A 444 -8.09 7.59 12.29
CA ALA A 444 -7.44 8.75 11.70
C ALA A 444 -6.83 9.71 12.76
N VAL A 445 -7.51 9.92 13.89
CA VAL A 445 -7.00 10.79 14.97
C VAL A 445 -5.85 10.14 15.74
N VAL A 446 -5.87 8.82 15.92
CA VAL A 446 -4.77 8.08 16.54
C VAL A 446 -3.55 8.05 15.60
N GLU A 447 -3.74 7.80 14.31
CA GLU A 447 -2.68 7.93 13.30
C GLU A 447 -2.10 9.35 13.29
N ALA A 448 -2.94 10.39 13.36
CA ALA A 448 -2.48 11.77 13.48
C ALA A 448 -1.58 11.99 14.70
N SER A 449 -1.91 11.38 15.84
CA SER A 449 -1.05 11.46 17.02
C SER A 449 0.30 10.81 16.76
N TYR A 450 0.33 9.66 16.10
CA TYR A 450 1.57 8.98 15.74
C TYR A 450 2.43 9.81 14.76
N MET A 451 1.79 10.45 13.78
CA MET A 451 2.45 11.35 12.83
C MET A 451 3.14 12.54 13.50
N ILE A 452 2.65 13.02 14.66
CA ILE A 452 3.37 14.00 15.48
C ILE A 452 4.72 13.45 15.95
N GLY A 453 4.77 12.18 16.36
CA GLY A 453 6.01 11.49 16.73
C GLY A 453 6.97 11.37 15.55
N LEU A 454 6.46 11.10 14.35
CA LEU A 454 7.25 11.07 13.11
C LEU A 454 7.87 12.44 12.82
N GLU A 455 7.07 13.51 12.83
CA GLU A 455 7.59 14.87 12.59
C GLU A 455 8.62 15.29 13.64
N ARG A 456 8.34 15.03 14.93
CA ARG A 456 9.24 15.37 16.04
C ARG A 456 10.62 14.74 15.87
N ASN A 457 10.69 13.53 15.31
CA ASN A 457 11.91 12.77 15.10
C ASN A 457 12.44 12.86 13.66
N ALA A 458 12.28 13.99 12.97
CA ALA A 458 12.77 14.18 11.59
C ALA A 458 14.31 14.02 11.43
N ASP A 459 15.07 14.03 12.51
CA ASP A 459 16.48 13.65 12.54
C ASP A 459 16.69 12.14 12.35
N LYS A 460 15.70 11.31 12.70
CA LYS A 460 15.77 9.83 12.68
C LYS A 460 14.76 9.19 11.73
N VAL A 461 13.69 9.89 11.37
CA VAL A 461 12.66 9.46 10.40
C VAL A 461 12.77 10.36 9.18
N GLY A 462 12.98 9.75 8.01
CA GLY A 462 13.19 10.47 6.76
C GLY A 462 11.93 10.57 5.90
N LEU A 463 11.10 9.54 5.91
CA LEU A 463 9.97 9.35 4.99
C LEU A 463 8.86 8.55 5.71
N ALA A 464 7.60 8.74 5.30
CA ALA A 464 6.44 7.98 5.76
C ALA A 464 5.29 8.07 4.75
N CYS A 465 4.60 6.95 4.50
CA CYS A 465 3.39 6.92 3.68
C CYS A 465 2.38 5.87 4.15
N TYR A 466 1.10 6.26 4.11
CA TYR A 466 -0.03 5.36 4.41
C TYR A 466 -0.20 4.32 3.30
N ALA A 467 -0.61 3.10 3.65
CA ALA A 467 -0.89 2.03 2.70
C ALA A 467 -2.10 1.17 3.14
N PRO A 468 -2.79 0.49 2.18
CA PRO A 468 -2.77 0.79 0.75
C PRO A 468 -3.48 2.11 0.39
N LEU A 469 -3.25 2.60 -0.84
CA LEU A 469 -3.72 3.92 -1.27
C LEU A 469 -5.13 3.90 -1.86
N PHE A 470 -5.46 2.87 -2.63
CA PHE A 470 -6.68 2.82 -3.45
C PHE A 470 -7.42 1.50 -3.29
N CYS A 471 -8.75 1.56 -3.21
CA CYS A 471 -9.62 0.40 -3.33
C CYS A 471 -10.82 0.67 -4.23
N ASN A 472 -10.97 -0.14 -5.28
CA ASN A 472 -12.20 -0.18 -6.04
C ASN A 472 -13.26 -0.95 -5.23
N VAL A 473 -14.38 -0.33 -4.87
CA VAL A 473 -15.38 -0.94 -3.98
C VAL A 473 -16.05 -2.20 -4.53
N ASP A 474 -15.93 -2.44 -5.84
CA ASP A 474 -16.46 -3.64 -6.50
C ASP A 474 -15.43 -4.80 -6.51
N TYR A 475 -14.19 -4.58 -6.04
CA TYR A 475 -13.11 -5.57 -5.96
C TYR A 475 -12.15 -5.27 -4.78
N GLU A 476 -12.42 -5.87 -3.62
CA GLU A 476 -11.66 -5.65 -2.38
C GLU A 476 -10.89 -6.91 -1.97
N ASN A 477 -9.56 -6.86 -2.04
CA ASN A 477 -8.64 -7.86 -1.49
C ASN A 477 -8.16 -7.48 -0.08
N TRP A 478 -7.97 -6.18 0.16
CA TRP A 478 -7.56 -5.61 1.44
C TRP A 478 -8.47 -4.42 1.78
N GLY A 479 -8.89 -4.29 3.04
CA GLY A 479 -9.99 -3.41 3.44
C GLY A 479 -9.61 -2.18 4.27
N THR A 480 -8.40 -1.64 4.09
CA THR A 480 -7.94 -0.44 4.81
C THR A 480 -7.21 0.47 3.84
N ASP A 481 -7.96 1.31 3.14
CA ASP A 481 -7.41 2.09 2.03
C ASP A 481 -7.64 3.58 2.23
N LEU A 482 -6.73 4.41 1.70
CA LEU A 482 -6.84 5.86 1.86
C LEU A 482 -7.96 6.47 0.99
N ILE A 483 -8.24 5.86 -0.17
CA ILE A 483 -9.20 6.37 -1.16
C ILE A 483 -10.01 5.20 -1.73
N TYR A 484 -11.33 5.23 -1.55
CA TYR A 484 -12.25 4.28 -2.19
C TYR A 484 -12.83 4.88 -3.46
N PHE A 485 -13.11 4.07 -4.48
CA PHE A 485 -13.71 4.55 -5.71
C PHE A 485 -14.55 3.48 -6.40
N ASP A 486 -15.40 3.91 -7.33
CA ASP A 486 -15.97 3.06 -8.38
C ASP A 486 -15.73 3.69 -9.76
N GLN A 487 -16.41 3.22 -10.80
CA GLN A 487 -16.23 3.72 -12.16
C GLN A 487 -16.57 5.20 -12.36
N LYS A 488 -17.29 5.82 -11.42
CA LYS A 488 -17.75 7.22 -11.51
C LYS A 488 -17.30 8.08 -10.33
N GLU A 489 -17.31 7.54 -9.12
CA GLU A 489 -17.16 8.30 -7.89
C GLU A 489 -15.86 7.97 -7.17
N VAL A 490 -15.28 8.96 -6.51
CA VAL A 490 -14.10 8.85 -5.64
C VAL A 490 -14.50 9.34 -4.25
N SER A 491 -14.17 8.58 -3.21
CA SER A 491 -14.46 8.87 -1.81
C SER A 491 -13.18 8.80 -0.99
N PRO A 492 -12.53 9.96 -0.74
CA PRO A 492 -11.43 10.04 0.21
C PRO A 492 -11.90 9.73 1.64
N THR A 493 -11.17 8.87 2.35
CA THR A 493 -11.51 8.49 3.73
C THR A 493 -11.31 9.63 4.71
N VAL A 494 -11.74 9.44 5.96
CA VAL A 494 -11.43 10.42 7.01
C VAL A 494 -9.91 10.47 7.30
N ASN A 495 -9.19 9.35 7.10
CA ASN A 495 -7.73 9.25 7.19
C ASN A 495 -7.05 10.09 6.09
N TYR A 496 -7.60 10.10 4.86
CA TYR A 496 -7.11 10.97 3.78
C TYR A 496 -7.02 12.43 4.20
N PHE A 497 -8.04 12.96 4.89
CA PHE A 497 -8.05 14.36 5.30
C PHE A 497 -7.00 14.67 6.38
N VAL A 498 -6.64 13.69 7.22
CA VAL A 498 -5.52 13.80 8.16
C VAL A 498 -4.19 13.83 7.39
N GLN A 499 -3.98 12.89 6.46
CA GLN A 499 -2.79 12.85 5.61
C GLN A 499 -2.60 14.16 4.84
N GLN A 500 -3.67 14.64 4.19
CA GLN A 500 -3.69 15.92 3.48
C GLN A 500 -3.29 17.08 4.38
N LEU A 501 -3.81 17.14 5.62
CA LEU A 501 -3.53 18.21 6.56
C LEU A 501 -2.04 18.22 6.97
N PHE A 502 -1.46 17.05 7.23
CA PHE A 502 -0.04 16.92 7.58
C PHE A 502 0.89 17.24 6.40
N MET A 503 0.61 16.70 5.21
CA MET A 503 1.40 16.97 3.99
C MET A 503 1.39 18.46 3.63
N LYS A 504 0.22 19.10 3.70
CA LYS A 504 0.06 20.54 3.40
C LYS A 504 0.76 21.46 4.39
N TYR A 505 0.80 21.09 5.67
CA TYR A 505 1.36 21.91 6.75
C TYR A 505 2.59 21.27 7.41
N GLN A 506 3.36 20.47 6.68
CA GLN A 506 4.56 19.81 7.20
C GLN A 506 5.58 20.85 7.71
N GLY A 507 5.85 21.89 6.93
CA GLY A 507 6.96 22.82 7.17
C GLY A 507 8.31 22.24 6.74
N THR A 508 9.36 23.05 6.82
CA THR A 508 10.73 22.69 6.40
C THR A 508 11.60 22.25 7.57
N ASP A 509 11.41 22.81 8.75
CA ASP A 509 12.24 22.56 9.93
C ASP A 509 11.37 22.41 11.18
N ASN A 510 11.74 21.50 12.08
CA ASN A 510 11.19 21.48 13.42
C ASN A 510 11.55 22.78 14.15
N VAL A 511 10.76 23.14 15.15
CA VAL A 511 11.01 24.31 15.97
C VAL A 511 10.91 23.92 17.44
N TYR A 512 11.89 24.35 18.24
CA TYR A 512 11.82 24.11 19.67
C TYR A 512 10.69 24.94 20.29
N TYR A 513 9.94 24.36 21.21
CA TYR A 513 8.92 25.06 22.00
C TYR A 513 8.80 24.42 23.38
N GLN A 514 8.05 25.06 24.27
CA GLN A 514 7.73 24.53 25.59
C GLN A 514 6.22 24.56 25.79
N LEU A 515 5.67 23.47 26.34
CA LEU A 515 4.33 23.44 26.91
C LEU A 515 4.46 23.40 28.43
N LYS A 516 4.05 24.50 29.09
CA LYS A 516 3.99 24.56 30.56
C LYS A 516 2.63 24.07 31.04
N ASP A 517 2.57 23.63 32.30
CA ASP A 517 1.33 23.23 32.98
C ASP A 517 0.51 22.15 32.24
N LEU A 518 1.20 21.29 31.47
CA LEU A 518 0.57 20.14 30.83
C LEU A 518 0.20 19.09 31.90
N PRO A 519 -1.04 18.57 31.91
CA PRO A 519 -1.40 17.46 32.80
C PRO A 519 -0.49 16.24 32.59
N LYS A 520 -0.46 15.33 33.56
CA LYS A 520 0.23 14.05 33.36
C LYS A 520 -0.51 13.21 32.32
N ALA A 521 0.25 12.46 31.52
CA ALA A 521 -0.28 11.41 30.68
C ALA A 521 -1.08 10.41 31.50
N LYS A 522 -2.11 9.83 30.88
CA LYS A 522 -2.97 8.82 31.51
C LYS A 522 -2.59 7.44 30.97
N VAL A 523 -2.23 6.54 31.87
CA VAL A 523 -2.12 5.11 31.56
C VAL A 523 -3.53 4.53 31.44
N VAL A 524 -3.82 3.85 30.32
CA VAL A 524 -5.14 3.29 30.01
C VAL A 524 -5.13 1.77 30.09
N ASP A 525 -4.01 1.14 29.76
CA ASP A 525 -3.79 -0.30 29.93
C ASP A 525 -2.37 -0.55 30.44
N ASP A 526 -2.27 -0.99 31.70
CA ASP A 526 -1.06 -1.47 32.36
C ASP A 526 -1.31 -2.77 33.15
N GLN A 527 -2.42 -3.45 32.89
CA GLN A 527 -2.77 -4.62 33.66
C GLN A 527 -1.84 -5.79 33.32
N PRO A 528 -1.49 -6.65 34.30
CA PRO A 528 -0.76 -7.88 34.05
C PRO A 528 -1.50 -8.78 33.05
N ILE A 529 -0.76 -9.56 32.26
CA ILE A 529 -1.34 -10.49 31.29
C ILE A 529 -1.81 -11.74 32.02
N VAL A 530 -3.06 -11.74 32.50
CA VAL A 530 -3.68 -12.88 33.21
C VAL A 530 -5.03 -13.24 32.60
N GLY A 531 -5.62 -14.35 33.02
CA GLY A 531 -6.95 -14.79 32.57
C GLY A 531 -6.92 -16.15 31.88
N LYS A 532 -7.89 -16.36 30.98
CA LYS A 532 -8.07 -17.65 30.30
C LYS A 532 -6.97 -17.92 29.28
N PHE A 533 -6.68 -19.20 29.08
CA PHE A 533 -5.84 -19.70 28.01
C PHE A 533 -6.53 -20.88 27.30
N PHE A 534 -6.31 -20.96 26.00
CA PHE A 534 -6.99 -21.88 25.10
C PHE A 534 -6.11 -22.17 23.89
N ILE A 535 -6.41 -23.26 23.19
CA ILE A 535 -5.75 -23.60 21.92
C ILE A 535 -6.69 -23.34 20.77
N GLN A 536 -6.12 -22.97 19.63
CA GLN A 536 -6.87 -22.71 18.41
C GLN A 536 -6.10 -23.26 17.21
N GLY A 537 -6.79 -23.94 16.29
CA GLY A 537 -6.19 -24.26 14.99
C GLY A 537 -6.17 -23.02 14.08
N ASP A 538 -5.16 -22.93 13.20
CA ASP A 538 -5.16 -22.01 12.05
C ASP A 538 -5.10 -22.87 10.79
N LYS A 539 -6.26 -23.23 10.23
CA LYS A 539 -6.45 -24.18 9.11
C LYS A 539 -5.84 -25.57 9.28
N ALA A 540 -5.02 -25.81 10.29
CA ALA A 540 -4.38 -27.09 10.54
C ALA A 540 -4.96 -27.80 11.77
N ARG A 541 -4.89 -29.13 11.71
CA ARG A 541 -5.15 -30.04 12.82
C ARG A 541 -3.89 -30.27 13.64
N ALA A 542 -3.94 -29.91 14.92
CA ALA A 542 -2.83 -30.04 15.85
C ALA A 542 -3.22 -30.74 17.15
N LYS A 543 -2.39 -31.68 17.59
CA LYS A 543 -2.54 -32.41 18.85
C LYS A 543 -1.67 -31.74 19.92
N PHE A 544 -2.27 -31.39 21.04
CA PHE A 544 -1.61 -30.82 22.22
C PHE A 544 -1.57 -31.85 23.35
N GLU A 545 -0.40 -32.06 23.93
CA GLU A 545 -0.14 -33.05 24.98
C GLU A 545 0.72 -32.44 26.09
N ASN A 546 0.80 -33.11 27.24
CA ASN A 546 1.68 -32.71 28.35
C ASN A 546 1.52 -31.24 28.78
N ILE A 547 0.28 -30.73 28.71
CA ILE A 547 -0.03 -29.33 29.01
C ILE A 547 0.04 -29.12 30.52
N VAL A 548 0.90 -28.19 30.96
CA VAL A 548 1.12 -27.85 32.36
C VAL A 548 1.16 -26.34 32.53
N LEU A 549 0.37 -25.82 33.48
CA LEU A 549 0.50 -24.48 34.03
C LEU A 549 1.32 -24.56 35.32
N ASP A 550 2.32 -23.72 35.46
CA ASP A 550 3.08 -23.46 36.69
C ASP A 550 2.87 -21.99 37.06
N ASP A 551 2.11 -21.73 38.11
CA ASP A 551 1.79 -20.37 38.61
C ASP A 551 2.80 -19.86 39.64
N GLY A 552 3.95 -20.54 39.77
CA GLY A 552 4.98 -20.25 40.76
C GLY A 552 4.72 -20.86 42.14
N HIS A 553 3.49 -21.32 42.42
CA HIS A 553 3.10 -21.97 43.66
C HIS A 553 2.76 -23.44 43.48
N GLN A 554 2.08 -23.78 42.39
CA GLN A 554 1.59 -25.11 42.07
C GLN A 554 1.68 -25.40 40.57
N LYS A 555 1.74 -26.70 40.24
CA LYS A 555 1.69 -27.19 38.87
C LYS A 555 0.36 -27.88 38.61
N GLN A 556 -0.41 -27.35 37.66
CA GLN A 556 -1.67 -27.94 37.21
C GLN A 556 -1.47 -28.60 35.85
N LYS A 557 -1.86 -29.88 35.74
CA LYS A 557 -1.83 -30.64 34.48
C LYS A 557 -3.20 -30.64 33.82
N PHE A 558 -3.22 -30.54 32.50
CA PHE A 558 -4.43 -30.60 31.67
C PHE A 558 -4.39 -31.82 30.76
N GLY A 559 -5.57 -32.31 30.37
CA GLY A 559 -5.69 -33.45 29.45
C GLY A 559 -5.21 -33.10 28.04
N SER A 560 -4.77 -34.11 27.29
CA SER A 560 -4.46 -33.94 25.87
C SER A 560 -5.70 -33.49 25.09
N GLN A 561 -5.50 -32.60 24.13
CA GLN A 561 -6.55 -32.05 23.27
C GLN A 561 -6.11 -32.11 21.80
N THR A 562 -7.06 -32.00 20.88
CA THR A 562 -6.78 -31.85 19.45
C THR A 562 -7.71 -30.81 18.91
N VAL A 563 -7.14 -29.77 18.29
CA VAL A 563 -7.91 -28.79 17.52
C VAL A 563 -7.95 -29.23 16.06
N ASP A 564 -9.11 -29.08 15.44
CA ASP A 564 -9.30 -29.32 14.01
C ASP A 564 -9.61 -28.00 13.26
N HIS A 565 -8.71 -27.60 12.36
CA HIS A 565 -8.82 -26.40 11.51
C HIS A 565 -9.03 -25.09 12.27
N GLU A 566 -10.25 -24.56 12.42
CA GLU A 566 -10.51 -23.28 13.11
C GLU A 566 -11.08 -23.48 14.53
N GLU A 567 -11.11 -24.72 15.01
CA GLU A 567 -11.64 -25.05 16.34
C GLU A 567 -10.86 -24.34 17.46
N LYS A 568 -11.60 -23.91 18.49
CA LYS A 568 -11.08 -23.30 19.73
C LYS A 568 -11.46 -24.17 20.92
N ILE A 569 -10.49 -24.52 21.77
CA ILE A 569 -10.69 -25.33 22.97
C ILE A 569 -10.12 -24.61 24.19
N GLU A 570 -11.01 -24.18 25.11
CA GLU A 570 -10.62 -23.62 26.40
C GLU A 570 -9.95 -24.67 27.28
N LEU A 571 -8.80 -24.33 27.87
CA LEU A 571 -8.03 -25.25 28.71
C LEU A 571 -8.13 -24.89 30.19
N GLY A 572 -8.02 -23.61 30.53
CA GLY A 572 -8.03 -23.13 31.90
C GLY A 572 -7.87 -21.62 32.01
N SER A 573 -7.59 -21.14 33.23
CA SER A 573 -7.28 -19.74 33.53
C SER A 573 -6.25 -19.63 34.65
N THR A 574 -5.60 -18.48 34.75
CA THR A 574 -4.67 -18.13 35.83
C THR A 574 -4.85 -16.67 36.23
N ASP A 575 -4.74 -16.37 37.52
CA ASP A 575 -4.68 -15.01 38.05
C ASP A 575 -3.25 -14.63 38.50
N ALA A 576 -2.29 -15.55 38.39
CA ALA A 576 -0.89 -15.26 38.69
C ALA A 576 -0.30 -14.35 37.62
N THR A 577 0.41 -13.30 38.04
CA THR A 577 1.06 -12.33 37.14
C THR A 577 2.30 -12.90 36.47
N ASP A 578 2.93 -13.88 37.12
CA ASP A 578 4.13 -14.55 36.64
C ASP A 578 3.81 -16.05 36.55
N TYR A 579 3.85 -16.61 35.36
CA TYR A 579 3.52 -18.02 35.15
C TYR A 579 4.23 -18.61 33.94
N THR A 580 4.34 -19.94 33.94
CA THR A 580 4.88 -20.70 32.82
C THR A 580 3.86 -21.72 32.36
N ILE A 581 3.63 -21.80 31.05
CA ILE A 581 2.88 -22.89 30.43
C ILE A 581 3.82 -23.71 29.56
N THR A 582 3.87 -25.02 29.78
CA THR A 582 4.57 -25.96 28.91
C THR A 582 3.60 -26.90 28.24
N PHE A 583 3.83 -27.25 26.98
CA PHE A 583 3.03 -28.23 26.26
C PHE A 583 3.84 -28.85 25.11
N ASP A 584 3.44 -30.03 24.69
CA ASP A 584 3.91 -30.66 23.46
C ASP A 584 2.87 -30.45 22.37
N VAL A 585 3.30 -30.11 21.16
CA VAL A 585 2.39 -29.88 20.03
C VAL A 585 2.86 -30.63 18.79
N THR A 586 1.93 -31.29 18.10
CA THR A 586 2.19 -32.02 16.85
C THR A 586 1.13 -31.67 15.80
N LYS A 587 1.55 -31.09 14.68
CA LYS A 587 0.70 -30.91 13.50
C LYS A 587 0.49 -32.27 12.82
N THR A 588 -0.76 -32.64 12.56
CA THR A 588 -1.10 -33.99 12.07
C THR A 588 -1.53 -34.04 10.61
N ASP A 589 -1.80 -32.90 9.98
CA ASP A 589 -2.22 -32.78 8.58
C ASP A 589 -1.16 -32.13 7.67
N GLN A 590 -1.52 -31.91 6.40
CA GLN A 590 -0.69 -31.27 5.39
C GLN A 590 -1.07 -29.80 5.12
N ASP A 591 -1.85 -29.15 6.00
CA ASP A 591 -2.31 -27.79 5.71
C ASP A 591 -1.12 -26.80 5.60
N SER A 592 -1.33 -25.71 4.87
CA SER A 592 -0.40 -24.60 4.68
C SER A 592 -0.08 -23.79 5.93
N LYS A 593 -0.84 -23.97 7.02
CA LYS A 593 -0.74 -23.20 8.27
C LYS A 593 -0.46 -24.10 9.48
N GLY A 594 -0.37 -23.50 10.66
CA GLY A 594 -0.08 -24.17 11.91
C GLY A 594 -1.19 -24.05 12.96
N THR A 595 -0.83 -23.71 14.17
CA THR A 595 -1.77 -23.64 15.30
C THR A 595 -1.37 -22.52 16.26
N HIS A 596 -2.27 -22.18 17.17
CA HIS A 596 -2.14 -21.08 18.09
C HIS A 596 -2.28 -21.57 19.53
N PHE A 597 -1.46 -21.00 20.41
CA PHE A 597 -1.68 -21.04 21.85
C PHE A 597 -2.09 -19.65 22.33
N CYS A 598 -3.34 -19.51 22.78
CA CYS A 598 -3.91 -18.24 23.21
C CYS A 598 -3.91 -18.13 24.73
N PHE A 599 -3.70 -16.92 25.25
CA PHE A 599 -3.55 -16.66 26.69
C PHE A 599 -3.97 -15.24 27.06
N GLY A 600 -4.08 -14.97 28.37
CA GLY A 600 -4.34 -13.63 28.89
C GLY A 600 -5.72 -13.06 28.55
N GLN A 601 -6.72 -13.92 28.30
CA GLN A 601 -8.07 -13.46 27.98
C GLN A 601 -8.84 -13.15 29.28
N GLN A 602 -8.99 -11.85 29.59
CA GLN A 602 -9.82 -11.37 30.71
C GLN A 602 -11.23 -11.01 30.25
N GLU A 603 -11.32 -10.38 29.08
CA GLU A 603 -12.56 -9.96 28.43
C GLU A 603 -12.75 -10.76 27.13
N SER A 604 -13.98 -10.83 26.60
CA SER A 604 -14.27 -11.67 25.44
C SER A 604 -13.56 -11.23 24.16
N ASP A 605 -13.16 -9.95 24.07
CA ASP A 605 -12.66 -9.30 22.87
C ASP A 605 -11.16 -8.97 22.91
N LYS A 606 -10.44 -9.26 24.01
CA LYS A 606 -8.98 -9.07 24.07
C LYS A 606 -8.26 -10.30 24.58
N TRP A 607 -7.29 -10.79 23.81
CA TRP A 607 -6.41 -11.88 24.21
C TRP A 607 -5.10 -11.85 23.44
N PHE A 608 -4.14 -12.63 23.92
CA PHE A 608 -2.81 -12.77 23.35
C PHE A 608 -2.71 -14.12 22.64
N VAL A 609 -1.93 -14.17 21.56
CA VAL A 609 -1.75 -15.36 20.74
C VAL A 609 -0.28 -15.58 20.50
N TRP A 610 0.19 -16.75 20.90
CA TRP A 610 1.43 -17.31 20.39
C TRP A 610 1.12 -18.12 19.14
N ILE A 611 1.50 -17.59 17.99
CA ILE A 611 1.32 -18.23 16.69
C ILE A 611 2.48 -19.19 16.46
N LEU A 612 2.16 -20.42 16.07
CA LEU A 612 3.09 -21.50 15.74
C LEU A 612 2.79 -21.96 14.31
N GLY A 613 3.51 -21.44 13.32
CA GLY A 613 3.28 -21.72 11.90
C GLY A 613 2.29 -20.72 11.29
N GLY A 614 2.67 -19.43 11.33
CA GLY A 614 1.88 -18.28 10.86
C GLY A 614 1.77 -18.18 9.34
N TRP A 615 2.15 -17.04 8.73
CA TRP A 615 2.06 -16.85 7.28
C TRP A 615 2.78 -17.99 6.54
N ALA A 616 2.10 -18.68 5.62
CA ALA A 616 2.59 -19.88 4.91
C ALA A 616 3.34 -20.93 5.78
N ASN A 617 3.04 -21.02 7.09
CA ASN A 617 3.78 -21.83 8.05
C ASN A 617 5.28 -21.48 8.12
N THR A 618 5.63 -20.19 8.04
CA THR A 618 7.03 -19.69 8.11
C THR A 618 7.32 -18.82 9.33
N ASP A 619 6.33 -18.56 10.19
CA ASP A 619 6.49 -17.71 11.36
C ASP A 619 6.12 -18.37 12.69
N SER A 620 6.80 -17.93 13.75
CA SER A 620 6.29 -17.88 15.10
C SER A 620 6.29 -16.44 15.62
N MET A 621 5.18 -15.99 16.19
CA MET A 621 4.99 -14.59 16.60
C MET A 621 4.11 -14.46 17.85
N VAL A 622 4.18 -13.31 18.51
CA VAL A 622 3.24 -12.93 19.58
C VAL A 622 2.35 -11.81 19.07
N ARG A 623 1.05 -12.08 18.99
CA ARG A 623 0.00 -11.17 18.53
C ARG A 623 -0.94 -10.83 19.68
N VAL A 624 -1.48 -9.62 19.65
CA VAL A 624 -2.62 -9.21 20.49
C VAL A 624 -3.84 -9.06 19.59
N HIS A 625 -4.95 -9.73 19.92
CA HIS A 625 -6.25 -9.45 19.30
C HIS A 625 -7.05 -8.48 20.16
N HIS A 626 -7.74 -7.54 19.50
CA HIS A 626 -8.68 -6.62 20.11
C HIS A 626 -9.92 -6.46 19.20
N GLY A 627 -11.01 -7.15 19.56
CA GLY A 627 -12.24 -7.19 18.78
C GLY A 627 -12.03 -7.82 17.41
N LYS A 628 -12.12 -6.99 16.35
CA LYS A 628 -11.87 -7.38 14.96
C LYS A 628 -10.47 -7.04 14.47
N ALA A 629 -9.67 -6.42 15.33
CA ALA A 629 -8.38 -5.86 15.00
C ALA A 629 -7.27 -6.69 15.68
N ASP A 630 -6.03 -6.55 15.20
CA ASP A 630 -4.88 -7.19 15.80
C ASP A 630 -3.55 -6.43 15.60
N SER A 631 -2.61 -6.69 16.51
CA SER A 631 -1.26 -6.12 16.48
C SER A 631 -0.20 -7.18 16.71
N ASP A 632 0.78 -7.25 15.80
CA ASP A 632 1.95 -8.11 15.92
C ASP A 632 3.06 -7.41 16.71
N TRP A 633 3.46 -8.00 17.84
CA TRP A 633 4.42 -7.37 18.74
C TRP A 633 5.84 -7.85 18.54
N THR A 634 6.02 -9.04 17.96
CA THR A 634 7.33 -9.60 17.62
C THR A 634 7.14 -10.80 16.71
N GLN A 635 8.11 -11.04 15.83
CA GLN A 635 8.14 -12.17 14.92
C GLN A 635 9.51 -12.87 14.91
N THR A 636 9.48 -14.17 14.62
CA THR A 636 10.65 -14.97 14.25
C THR A 636 10.29 -16.01 13.20
N THR A 637 11.15 -16.18 12.20
CA THR A 637 11.04 -17.24 11.19
C THR A 637 11.10 -18.63 11.85
N TRP A 638 10.06 -19.43 11.63
CA TRP A 638 9.94 -20.79 12.12
C TRP A 638 8.82 -21.56 11.42
N SER A 639 9.05 -22.84 11.11
CA SER A 639 8.05 -23.70 10.48
C SER A 639 7.69 -24.92 11.32
N MET A 640 6.39 -25.22 11.34
CA MET A 640 5.84 -26.40 12.00
C MET A 640 5.78 -27.59 11.03
N ALA A 641 6.67 -28.56 11.20
CA ALA A 641 6.72 -29.76 10.38
C ALA A 641 5.61 -30.75 10.76
N LYS A 642 4.94 -31.33 9.77
CA LYS A 642 3.96 -32.39 9.97
C LYS A 642 4.58 -33.60 10.68
N GLY A 643 3.87 -34.12 11.69
CA GLY A 643 4.22 -35.34 12.40
C GLY A 643 5.39 -35.21 13.38
N ARG A 644 6.05 -34.04 13.43
CA ARG A 644 7.05 -33.74 14.45
C ARG A 644 6.33 -33.18 15.69
N THR A 645 6.70 -33.70 16.84
CA THR A 645 6.34 -33.14 18.14
C THR A 645 7.36 -32.07 18.53
N TYR A 646 6.86 -30.92 18.96
CA TYR A 646 7.65 -29.80 19.46
C TYR A 646 7.38 -29.57 20.94
N HIS A 647 8.42 -29.30 21.71
CA HIS A 647 8.32 -29.00 23.13
C HIS A 647 8.27 -27.48 23.33
N CYS A 648 7.07 -26.96 23.63
CA CYS A 648 6.80 -25.54 23.73
C CYS A 648 6.76 -25.07 25.18
N LYS A 649 7.31 -23.88 25.44
CA LYS A 649 7.23 -23.19 26.73
C LYS A 649 6.92 -21.71 26.52
N LEU A 650 5.83 -21.25 27.12
CA LEU A 650 5.42 -19.86 27.24
C LEU A 650 5.74 -19.39 28.66
N VAL A 651 6.47 -18.29 28.79
CA VAL A 651 6.74 -17.63 30.07
C VAL A 651 6.14 -16.23 30.01
N VAL A 652 5.30 -15.92 30.99
CA VAL A 652 4.72 -14.59 31.18
C VAL A 652 5.22 -14.06 32.52
N ASP A 653 5.79 -12.86 32.50
CA ASP A 653 6.30 -12.11 33.65
C ASP A 653 5.71 -10.71 33.55
N ASP A 654 4.59 -10.50 34.26
CA ASP A 654 3.70 -9.34 34.16
C ASP A 654 3.22 -9.06 32.72
N ARG A 655 3.96 -8.24 31.96
CA ARG A 655 3.68 -7.89 30.54
C ARG A 655 4.77 -8.33 29.57
N ARG A 656 5.82 -8.98 30.07
CA ARG A 656 6.86 -9.60 29.24
C ARG A 656 6.44 -11.00 28.85
N VAL A 657 6.50 -11.30 27.57
CA VAL A 657 6.18 -12.60 27.00
C VAL A 657 7.44 -13.19 26.37
N GLN A 658 7.82 -14.38 26.82
CA GLN A 658 8.88 -15.16 26.22
C GLN A 658 8.35 -16.51 25.73
N THR A 659 8.77 -16.92 24.55
CA THR A 659 8.34 -18.19 23.94
C THR A 659 9.54 -19.02 23.55
N PHE A 660 9.47 -20.33 23.81
CA PHE A 660 10.54 -21.26 23.53
C PHE A 660 10.01 -22.50 22.81
N ILE A 661 10.73 -22.94 21.79
CA ILE A 661 10.45 -24.15 21.02
C ILE A 661 11.69 -25.04 21.10
N ASP A 662 11.54 -26.27 21.58
CA ASP A 662 12.63 -27.22 21.81
C ASP A 662 13.78 -26.63 22.65
N GLY A 663 13.42 -25.79 23.63
CA GLY A 663 14.36 -25.12 24.54
C GLY A 663 15.04 -23.87 23.99
N GLN A 664 14.89 -23.55 22.71
CA GLN A 664 15.43 -22.33 22.08
C GLN A 664 14.46 -21.15 22.25
N LEU A 665 14.96 -19.97 22.56
CA LEU A 665 14.18 -18.72 22.61
C LEU A 665 13.80 -18.26 21.20
N PHE A 666 12.51 -18.12 20.95
CA PHE A 666 11.96 -17.61 19.70
C PHE A 666 11.55 -16.15 19.83
N ASN A 667 10.65 -15.85 20.76
CA ASN A 667 10.15 -14.49 20.96
C ASN A 667 10.46 -14.01 22.38
N ASP A 668 10.82 -12.74 22.52
CA ASP A 668 11.01 -12.04 23.80
C ASP A 668 10.56 -10.58 23.61
N VAL A 669 9.41 -10.25 24.18
CA VAL A 669 8.79 -8.94 23.97
C VAL A 669 8.13 -8.43 25.24
N VAL A 670 8.22 -7.13 25.48
CA VAL A 670 7.44 -6.42 26.49
C VAL A 670 6.27 -5.74 25.78
N ILE A 671 5.04 -6.13 26.11
CA ILE A 671 3.84 -5.51 25.57
C ILE A 671 3.66 -4.15 26.26
N ALA A 672 4.05 -3.08 25.58
CA ALA A 672 4.02 -1.74 26.13
C ALA A 672 2.60 -1.34 26.59
N SER A 673 2.54 -0.56 27.66
CA SER A 673 1.29 0.01 28.17
C SER A 673 0.76 1.08 27.22
N THR A 674 -0.56 1.12 27.06
CA THR A 674 -1.19 2.21 26.30
C THR A 674 -1.23 3.46 27.17
N VAL A 675 -0.47 4.46 26.77
CA VAL A 675 -0.40 5.76 27.44
C VAL A 675 -1.03 6.82 26.55
N ILE A 676 -2.02 7.53 27.07
CA ILE A 676 -2.65 8.65 26.39
C ILE A 676 -2.11 9.96 26.95
N GLU A 677 -1.39 10.70 26.12
CA GLU A 677 -0.97 12.07 26.42
C GLU A 677 -2.19 13.01 26.50
N PRO A 678 -2.15 14.10 27.28
CA PRO A 678 -3.25 15.05 27.34
C PRO A 678 -3.54 15.70 25.98
N VAL A 679 -2.47 15.95 25.21
CA VAL A 679 -2.44 16.34 23.79
C VAL A 679 -1.11 15.90 23.19
N TYR A 680 -1.09 15.61 21.89
CA TYR A 680 0.14 15.39 21.12
C TYR A 680 0.45 16.63 20.32
N THR A 681 1.70 17.08 20.31
CA THR A 681 2.06 18.35 19.66
C THR A 681 3.39 18.28 18.94
N ASN A 682 3.50 19.05 17.87
CA ASN A 682 4.77 19.44 17.28
C ASN A 682 4.65 20.86 16.69
N MET A 683 5.78 21.55 16.53
CA MET A 683 5.84 22.86 15.90
C MET A 683 6.87 22.84 14.79
N THR A 684 6.48 23.31 13.61
CA THR A 684 7.37 23.42 12.45
C THR A 684 7.37 24.85 11.91
N TYR A 685 8.45 25.20 11.22
CA TYR A 685 8.60 26.43 10.46
C TYR A 685 8.75 26.07 8.99
N ASP A 686 8.09 26.83 8.13
CA ASP A 686 8.18 26.69 6.68
C ASP A 686 8.93 27.89 6.10
N ARG A 687 10.13 27.64 5.58
CA ARG A 687 10.95 28.68 4.95
C ARG A 687 10.31 29.26 3.69
N ASN A 688 9.46 28.51 3.00
CA ASN A 688 8.86 28.95 1.73
C ASN A 688 7.71 29.94 1.98
N THR A 689 6.84 29.63 2.94
CA THR A 689 5.72 30.50 3.31
C THR A 689 6.06 31.49 4.42
N LYS A 690 7.22 31.31 5.08
CA LYS A 690 7.65 32.06 6.27
C LYS A 690 6.64 31.98 7.42
N GLN A 691 5.97 30.84 7.57
CA GLN A 691 4.96 30.61 8.60
C GLN A 691 5.39 29.52 9.58
N TYR A 692 4.87 29.60 10.80
CA TYR A 692 4.94 28.55 11.79
C TYR A 692 3.63 27.77 11.80
N TYR A 693 3.73 26.45 11.92
CA TYR A 693 2.62 25.54 12.06
C TYR A 693 2.75 24.81 13.40
N PHE A 694 1.83 25.07 14.32
CA PHE A 694 1.73 24.32 15.57
C PHE A 694 0.60 23.32 15.45
N LYS A 695 0.96 22.03 15.34
CA LYS A 695 0.01 20.93 15.21
C LYS A 695 -0.31 20.36 16.59
N VAL A 696 -1.59 20.09 16.81
CA VAL A 696 -2.10 19.55 18.08
C VAL A 696 -3.15 18.49 17.80
N VAL A 697 -3.01 17.33 18.44
CA VAL A 697 -3.96 16.22 18.36
C VAL A 697 -4.54 15.94 19.73
N ASN A 698 -5.87 15.89 19.82
CA ASN A 698 -6.61 15.49 21.02
C ASN A 698 -7.32 14.16 20.74
N VAL A 699 -6.78 13.05 21.24
CA VAL A 699 -7.38 11.70 21.12
C VAL A 699 -8.44 11.43 22.20
N THR A 700 -8.79 12.41 23.03
CA THR A 700 -9.64 12.19 24.21
C THR A 700 -11.07 12.67 24.00
N LYS A 701 -12.02 12.07 24.73
CA LYS A 701 -13.44 12.47 24.75
C LYS A 701 -13.72 13.84 25.35
N GLN A 702 -12.73 14.48 25.97
CA GLN A 702 -12.90 15.78 26.63
C GLN A 702 -12.27 16.88 25.77
N PRO A 703 -12.94 18.02 25.60
CA PRO A 703 -12.31 19.16 24.96
C PRO A 703 -11.10 19.61 25.78
N ARG A 704 -10.06 20.08 25.09
CA ARG A 704 -8.84 20.63 25.68
C ARG A 704 -8.68 22.08 25.26
N ALA A 705 -7.82 22.80 25.97
CA ALA A 705 -7.42 24.14 25.58
C ALA A 705 -5.95 24.38 25.87
N ILE A 706 -5.29 25.14 25.00
CA ILE A 706 -3.92 25.60 25.17
C ILE A 706 -3.92 27.11 25.12
N THR A 707 -3.38 27.76 26.14
CA THR A 707 -3.08 29.19 26.13
C THR A 707 -1.87 29.43 25.22
N VAL A 708 -2.02 30.25 24.20
CA VAL A 708 -0.96 30.67 23.30
C VAL A 708 -0.41 32.00 23.81
N ASP A 709 0.64 31.94 24.62
CA ASP A 709 1.31 33.11 25.17
C ASP A 709 2.44 33.57 24.24
N SER A 710 2.05 34.04 23.05
CA SER A 710 2.99 34.49 22.02
C SER A 710 2.31 35.35 20.96
N ASP A 711 2.94 36.48 20.63
CA ASP A 711 2.57 37.30 19.47
C ASP A 711 2.90 36.63 18.12
N GLN A 712 3.59 35.48 18.16
CA GLN A 712 3.97 34.74 16.96
C GLN A 712 2.76 34.28 16.14
N PHE A 713 1.65 33.97 16.82
CA PHE A 713 0.41 33.52 16.18
C PHE A 713 -0.70 34.58 16.16
N SER A 714 -0.44 35.80 16.65
CA SER A 714 -1.40 36.91 16.59
C SER A 714 -1.82 37.19 15.14
N ASN A 715 -3.12 37.27 14.88
CA ASN A 715 -3.71 37.38 13.54
C ASN A 715 -3.41 36.17 12.62
N GLY A 716 -3.14 35.02 13.21
CA GLY A 716 -2.98 33.75 12.51
C GLY A 716 -4.31 33.15 12.07
N SER A 717 -4.32 31.85 11.84
CA SER A 717 -5.54 31.09 11.58
C SER A 717 -5.46 29.70 12.19
N VAL A 718 -6.63 29.10 12.43
CA VAL A 718 -6.76 27.71 12.86
C VAL A 718 -7.40 26.92 11.73
N TYR A 719 -6.84 25.76 11.42
CA TYR A 719 -7.49 24.69 10.66
C TYR A 719 -7.73 23.53 11.62
N GLN A 720 -8.98 23.11 11.77
CA GLN A 720 -9.36 22.02 12.67
C GLN A 720 -10.24 20.98 11.97
N LEU A 721 -9.93 19.70 12.19
CA LEU A 721 -10.73 18.54 11.85
C LEU A 721 -11.24 17.89 13.15
N SER A 722 -12.51 17.52 13.19
CA SER A 722 -13.12 16.81 14.33
C SER A 722 -14.34 16.01 13.90
N GLY A 723 -14.67 14.94 14.63
CA GLY A 723 -15.79 14.06 14.32
C GLY A 723 -16.11 13.14 15.49
N HIS A 724 -17.22 12.40 15.38
CA HIS A 724 -17.52 11.32 16.30
C HIS A 724 -16.56 10.14 16.05
N PRO A 725 -16.08 9.39 17.06
CA PRO A 725 -15.10 8.33 16.88
C PRO A 725 -15.42 7.28 15.80
N ASP A 726 -16.69 6.96 15.59
CA ASP A 726 -17.16 5.98 14.60
C ASP A 726 -17.44 6.58 13.21
N ALA A 727 -17.25 7.89 13.02
CA ALA A 727 -17.50 8.55 11.75
C ALA A 727 -16.55 8.02 10.68
N GLU A 728 -17.07 7.68 9.51
CA GLU A 728 -16.33 7.08 8.41
C GLU A 728 -16.93 7.58 7.09
N ASN A 729 -16.10 7.90 6.11
CA ASN A 729 -16.56 8.24 4.78
C ASN A 729 -16.68 6.98 3.95
N LYS A 730 -17.83 6.81 3.29
CA LYS A 730 -18.10 5.74 2.34
C LYS A 730 -18.46 6.32 0.99
N LEU A 731 -18.35 5.52 -0.07
CA LEU A 731 -18.83 5.91 -1.39
C LEU A 731 -20.32 6.31 -1.32
N GLY A 732 -20.70 7.38 -2.03
CA GLY A 732 -22.06 7.94 -1.99
C GLY A 732 -22.45 8.66 -0.69
N THR A 733 -21.54 8.82 0.28
CA THR A 733 -21.80 9.59 1.51
C THR A 733 -21.10 10.95 1.50
N ASN A 734 -21.70 11.95 2.15
CA ASN A 734 -21.01 13.21 2.43
C ASN A 734 -19.89 12.98 3.44
N ASN A 735 -18.91 13.90 3.46
CA ASN A 735 -17.85 13.88 4.47
C ASN A 735 -18.46 13.93 5.89
N GLN A 736 -18.17 12.93 6.72
CA GLN A 736 -18.74 12.76 8.06
C GLN A 736 -17.99 13.54 9.15
N ILE A 737 -16.86 14.15 8.82
CA ILE A 737 -16.09 14.98 9.75
C ILE A 737 -16.36 16.48 9.54
N THR A 738 -16.26 17.24 10.63
CA THR A 738 -16.36 18.69 10.60
C THR A 738 -14.98 19.30 10.31
N THR A 739 -14.94 20.18 9.32
CA THR A 739 -13.80 21.05 9.04
C THR A 739 -14.11 22.48 9.49
N ASN A 740 -13.26 23.05 10.33
CA ASN A 740 -13.38 24.44 10.77
C ASN A 740 -12.10 25.21 10.43
N ARG A 741 -12.24 26.28 9.64
CA ARG A 741 -11.16 27.23 9.34
C ARG A 741 -11.57 28.63 9.75
N GLN A 742 -10.82 29.22 10.68
CA GLN A 742 -11.15 30.53 11.24
C GLN A 742 -9.90 31.35 11.54
N PRO A 743 -9.99 32.70 11.50
CA PRO A 743 -8.94 33.56 12.03
C PRO A 743 -8.66 33.27 13.50
N PHE A 744 -7.39 33.37 13.90
CA PHE A 744 -6.96 33.23 15.28
C PHE A 744 -6.59 34.61 15.85
N ASN A 745 -7.54 35.20 16.58
CA ASN A 745 -7.38 36.50 17.22
C ASN A 745 -7.27 36.39 18.76
N GLY A 746 -7.10 35.16 19.27
CA GLY A 746 -7.18 34.87 20.70
C GLY A 746 -5.84 34.53 21.33
N GLN A 747 -5.84 34.41 22.66
CA GLN A 747 -4.78 33.79 23.45
C GLN A 747 -5.08 32.32 23.79
N LYS A 748 -6.22 31.76 23.33
CA LYS A 748 -6.69 30.43 23.72
C LYS A 748 -7.06 29.60 22.49
N LEU A 749 -6.32 28.53 22.26
CA LEU A 749 -6.61 27.51 21.26
C LEU A 749 -7.49 26.43 21.89
N THR A 750 -8.72 26.29 21.40
CA THR A 750 -9.66 25.25 21.84
C THR A 750 -9.60 24.03 20.92
N LEU A 751 -9.56 22.85 21.52
CA LEU A 751 -9.41 21.57 20.85
C LEU A 751 -10.65 20.73 21.17
N PRO A 752 -11.55 20.47 20.21
CA PRO A 752 -12.67 19.56 20.39
C PRO A 752 -12.20 18.16 20.81
N PRO A 753 -13.09 17.34 21.40
CA PRO A 753 -12.85 15.91 21.51
C PRO A 753 -12.47 15.31 20.15
N TYR A 754 -11.56 14.34 20.13
CA TYR A 754 -11.13 13.63 18.91
C TYR A 754 -10.87 14.59 17.75
N SER A 755 -9.81 15.40 17.84
CA SER A 755 -9.54 16.45 16.86
C SER A 755 -8.07 16.56 16.48
N VAL A 756 -7.85 17.01 15.23
CA VAL A 756 -6.55 17.38 14.67
C VAL A 756 -6.59 18.86 14.34
N THR A 757 -5.69 19.65 14.90
CA THR A 757 -5.68 21.10 14.78
C THR A 757 -4.32 21.60 14.34
N VAL A 758 -4.29 22.49 13.35
CA VAL A 758 -3.09 23.25 12.96
C VAL A 758 -3.35 24.73 13.24
N LEU A 759 -2.57 25.29 14.16
CA LEU A 759 -2.48 26.73 14.37
C LEU A 759 -1.37 27.30 13.48
N ILE A 760 -1.75 28.24 12.62
CA ILE A 760 -0.91 28.78 11.54
C ILE A 760 -0.61 30.24 11.85
N SER A 761 0.67 30.62 11.93
CA SER A 761 1.06 32.02 12.13
C SER A 761 0.69 32.88 10.91
N PRO A 762 0.50 34.20 11.05
CA PRO A 762 0.37 35.07 9.88
C PRO A 762 1.62 34.98 8.98
N HIS A 763 1.44 35.22 7.69
CA HIS A 763 2.55 35.42 6.78
C HIS A 763 3.26 36.73 7.13
N ARG A 764 4.46 36.65 7.71
CA ARG A 764 5.26 37.85 7.98
C ARG A 764 6.06 38.18 6.72
N LEU A 765 5.61 39.20 5.97
CA LEU A 765 6.49 39.86 5.00
C LEU A 765 7.68 40.41 5.78
N ASP A 766 8.91 40.20 5.29
CA ASP A 766 10.10 40.73 5.96
C ASP A 766 9.91 42.24 6.18
N GLN A 767 9.81 42.65 7.43
CA GLN A 767 10.00 44.05 7.80
C GLN A 767 11.52 44.29 7.80
N THR A 768 12.13 44.32 6.62
CA THR A 768 13.46 44.91 6.40
C THR A 768 13.44 45.72 5.11
N LYS A 769 13.16 47.01 5.27
CA LYS A 769 13.94 48.07 4.63
C LYS A 769 14.89 48.62 5.67
#